data_AF-W4FZZ8-F1
#
_entry.id   AF-W4FZZ8-F1
#
_cell.length_a   1.000
_cell.length_b   1.000
_cell.length_c   1.000
_cell.angle_alpha   90.00
_cell.angle_beta   90.00
_cell.angle_gamma   90.00
#
_symmetry.space_group_name_H-M   'P 1'
#
loop_
_entity.id
_entity.type
_entity.pdbx_description
1 polymer ?
#
loop_
_entity_poly.entity_id
_entity_poly.type
_entity_poly.pdbx_seq_one_letter_code
_entity_poly.pdbx_strand_id
1 'polypeptide(L)'
;MNVGYEQPKNDFMIMGYTVEFPDGKKPFAAQFAVMNKVLLALKKEQNALLESPTGSGKTLALLCSSLAWQRQHATEVAGRNRANVDAFVASKLREAQAKAARDEQVARLSAEQRLASHALGDPIRPVNVTSSTGGASQPLRPPNLDLLDQSQLLQDTDRLNSELMMVPAFYSAVDRPQKEFELACMILRADMLRGGNANRITLQFQGWPPKTYMLDDSTGHIQPVVVEPTTSPCTDQPIKPSPSPLVKAEDKGHDDNEDDDDLMPMSFSQLEKQPKPSRTRVTSQSKYGAKFPPESPELNILKGLVQGDGNASPFLPFDLAVAGAAAVAPPGQAVAVAAPGAVAAPGAAVAVAATGEVVAVAAPGQAVAVAVPGAPGAVAVAAPMPATMDAVKKEKVPQIFFCSRTHSQLAQVIQELKKCPFASRIKMTLLGSKKHYCVHPRVRKLEGGNLTDECADLLDSMTCRFQTKGKQRNEIRLHAPPVWDIEDMVALGDHLKECPYFYARSQEDIAEIVFCPYNYIIDPQIRSSCSITLKNAVVIFDEAHNIEDVCRDAASFELHQASLEDSAKILTTALQNPNVSDSKKHDLKPLLKLINGWNRWLTNVKPTLKPMGYEYETRQYSGPDAAAILSEYCGLTPESLDFFKMAMEAVMTDENIPEGEFAPDETTKKVKLGMATVMALSSILNVADYLFRNKMQYINDFKLAAVRQRGYGRRSGDWEYKACVWCLYAGVAFGDITSQVRSVILTSGTLSPMTSFAGELGTAFPITLEANHVVNMHKQVWLGSLVQGPPKHRDFSATYANQQDLTYQDALGDLVLNLCHIVPGGVLVFLPSYRFMQLLSDRWTTTGTMAKMEAIKTCFVEPRGAGKDFDALLDEFKTSIHHSRQPNAT
;
A
#
# COMPACT_ATOMS: atom_id res chain seq x y z
N MET A 1 24.77 -41.49 32.50
CA MET A 1 24.51 -40.97 31.14
C MET A 1 23.02 -41.07 30.89
N ASN A 2 22.28 -39.96 30.88
CA ASN A 2 20.91 -39.98 30.35
C ASN A 2 21.01 -39.78 28.85
N VAL A 3 20.77 -40.86 28.08
CA VAL A 3 20.55 -40.73 26.64
C VAL A 3 19.17 -40.09 26.48
N GLY A 4 19.16 -38.79 26.21
CA GLY A 4 17.93 -38.07 25.92
C GLY A 4 17.33 -38.63 24.63
N TYR A 5 16.21 -39.34 24.73
CA TYR A 5 15.36 -39.58 23.57
C TYR A 5 14.85 -38.23 23.09
N GLU A 6 15.38 -37.74 21.97
CA GLU A 6 14.74 -36.67 21.21
C GLU A 6 13.32 -37.15 20.87
N GLN A 7 12.31 -36.35 21.23
CA GLN A 7 10.94 -36.65 20.82
C GLN A 7 10.85 -36.54 19.30
N PRO A 8 10.11 -37.43 18.61
CA PRO A 8 9.98 -37.37 17.16
C PRO A 8 9.33 -36.05 16.76
N LYS A 9 10.06 -35.23 15.99
CA LYS A 9 9.60 -33.91 15.54
C LYS A 9 8.25 -34.03 14.85
N ASN A 10 7.32 -33.16 15.22
CA ASN A 10 5.95 -33.18 14.73
C ASN A 10 5.82 -32.48 13.37
N ASP A 11 6.57 -32.99 12.39
CA ASP A 11 6.78 -32.39 11.07
C ASP A 11 5.91 -33.08 10.01
N PHE A 12 5.23 -32.29 9.19
CA PHE A 12 4.33 -32.77 8.13
C PHE A 12 4.80 -32.34 6.74
N MET A 13 5.04 -33.29 5.85
CA MET A 13 5.38 -33.01 4.45
C MET A 13 4.10 -32.66 3.66
N ILE A 14 3.96 -31.39 3.25
CA ILE A 14 2.78 -30.89 2.52
C ILE A 14 3.26 -30.11 1.29
N MET A 15 2.78 -30.46 0.09
CA MET A 15 3.10 -29.76 -1.18
C MET A 15 4.61 -29.66 -1.56
N GLY A 16 5.48 -30.43 -0.89
CA GLY A 16 6.94 -30.35 -1.00
C GLY A 16 7.63 -29.42 0.01
N TYR A 17 6.92 -29.02 1.06
CA TYR A 17 7.42 -28.24 2.19
C TYR A 17 7.30 -29.04 3.49
N THR A 18 8.32 -28.98 4.34
CA THR A 18 8.28 -29.54 5.69
C THR A 18 7.62 -28.55 6.64
N VAL A 19 6.43 -28.88 7.14
CA VAL A 19 5.63 -28.01 8.03
C VAL A 19 5.76 -28.49 9.48
N GLU A 20 6.55 -27.78 10.27
CA GLU A 20 6.67 -27.96 11.72
C GLU A 20 5.37 -27.55 12.44
N PHE A 21 4.81 -28.43 13.27
CA PHE A 21 3.55 -28.19 14.00
C PHE A 21 3.76 -28.40 15.52
N PRO A 22 3.04 -27.68 16.42
CA PRO A 22 3.24 -27.80 17.87
C PRO A 22 3.19 -29.23 18.40
N ASP A 23 4.19 -29.58 19.22
CA ASP A 23 4.35 -30.94 19.74
C ASP A 23 3.11 -31.43 20.53
N GLY A 24 2.83 -32.73 20.42
CA GLY A 24 1.65 -33.35 21.02
C GLY A 24 0.32 -33.06 20.33
N LYS A 25 0.23 -32.07 19.42
CA LYS A 25 -0.97 -31.82 18.60
C LYS A 25 -0.87 -32.53 17.24
N LYS A 26 -1.97 -33.08 16.72
CA LYS A 26 -2.09 -33.49 15.31
C LYS A 26 -3.02 -32.51 14.57
N PRO A 27 -2.71 -32.03 13.36
CA PRO A 27 -3.59 -31.11 12.65
C PRO A 27 -4.93 -31.79 12.29
N PHE A 28 -6.03 -31.05 12.42
CA PHE A 28 -7.35 -31.50 11.94
C PHE A 28 -7.40 -31.53 10.41
N ALA A 29 -8.34 -32.28 9.82
CA ALA A 29 -8.52 -32.33 8.36
C ALA A 29 -8.74 -30.94 7.73
N ALA A 30 -9.49 -30.06 8.41
CA ALA A 30 -9.66 -28.66 8.01
C ALA A 30 -8.33 -27.86 8.03
N GLN A 31 -7.46 -28.11 9.01
CA GLN A 31 -6.13 -27.48 9.07
C GLN A 31 -5.22 -27.99 7.95
N PHE A 32 -5.23 -29.29 7.64
CA PHE A 32 -4.51 -29.82 6.47
C PHE A 32 -5.00 -29.21 5.15
N ALA A 33 -6.32 -29.02 4.99
CA ALA A 33 -6.88 -28.35 3.82
C ALA A 33 -6.43 -26.89 3.71
N VAL A 34 -6.47 -26.12 4.81
CA VAL A 34 -5.95 -24.75 4.86
C VAL A 34 -4.45 -24.71 4.54
N MET A 35 -3.62 -25.52 5.20
CA MET A 35 -2.17 -25.56 4.96
C MET A 35 -1.85 -25.92 3.50
N ASN A 36 -2.54 -26.89 2.91
CA ASN A 36 -2.36 -27.26 1.50
C ASN A 36 -2.66 -26.08 0.57
N LYS A 37 -3.79 -25.39 0.78
CA LYS A 37 -4.24 -24.27 -0.06
C LYS A 37 -3.39 -23.02 0.12
N VAL A 38 -2.90 -22.72 1.33
CA VAL A 38 -1.89 -21.68 1.59
C VAL A 38 -0.60 -21.99 0.84
N LEU A 39 -0.05 -23.21 0.97
CA LEU A 39 1.17 -23.60 0.27
C LEU A 39 1.00 -23.57 -1.26
N LEU A 40 -0.18 -23.93 -1.77
CA LEU A 40 -0.52 -23.81 -3.19
C LEU A 40 -0.52 -22.35 -3.66
N ALA A 41 -1.10 -21.44 -2.87
CA ALA A 41 -1.15 -20.00 -3.16
C ALA A 41 0.26 -19.39 -3.18
N LEU A 42 1.04 -19.64 -2.13
CA LEU A 42 2.42 -19.16 -2.00
C LEU A 42 3.36 -19.79 -3.04
N LYS A 43 3.08 -20.99 -3.55
CA LYS A 43 3.85 -21.62 -4.63
C LYS A 43 3.46 -21.14 -6.02
N LYS A 44 2.23 -20.64 -6.22
CA LYS A 44 1.71 -20.15 -7.51
C LYS A 44 1.71 -18.62 -7.67
N GLU A 45 1.96 -17.87 -6.61
CA GLU A 45 1.85 -16.40 -6.60
C GLU A 45 0.41 -15.95 -6.93
N GLN A 46 -0.56 -16.62 -6.29
CA GLN A 46 -1.99 -16.44 -6.53
C GLN A 46 -2.73 -16.12 -5.24
N ASN A 47 -3.73 -15.24 -5.34
CA ASN A 47 -4.60 -14.90 -4.21
C ASN A 47 -5.49 -16.09 -3.81
N ALA A 48 -5.73 -16.23 -2.51
CA ALA A 48 -6.57 -17.29 -1.95
C ALA A 48 -7.66 -16.75 -1.02
N LEU A 49 -8.82 -17.41 -1.05
CA LEU A 49 -9.97 -17.13 -0.20
C LEU A 49 -10.34 -18.44 0.51
N LEU A 50 -10.20 -18.47 1.83
CA LEU A 50 -10.20 -19.70 2.63
C LEU A 50 -11.23 -19.59 3.76
N GLU A 51 -12.44 -20.09 3.54
CA GLU A 51 -13.40 -20.30 4.62
C GLU A 51 -13.01 -21.55 5.42
N SER A 52 -12.95 -21.41 6.74
CA SER A 52 -12.80 -22.56 7.63
C SER A 52 -13.45 -22.31 8.99
N PRO A 53 -14.22 -23.29 9.52
CA PRO A 53 -15.03 -23.12 10.73
C PRO A 53 -14.28 -22.53 11.91
N THR A 54 -14.93 -21.65 12.67
CA THR A 54 -14.40 -21.14 13.95
C THR A 54 -14.11 -22.30 14.91
N GLY A 55 -13.01 -22.21 15.65
CA GLY A 55 -12.53 -23.29 16.53
C GLY A 55 -11.73 -24.40 15.83
N SER A 56 -11.64 -24.43 14.50
CA SER A 56 -10.85 -25.43 13.74
C SER A 56 -9.32 -25.25 13.87
N GLY A 57 -8.84 -24.20 14.55
CA GLY A 57 -7.42 -23.88 14.64
C GLY A 57 -6.83 -23.26 13.37
N LYS A 58 -7.63 -22.49 12.60
CA LYS A 58 -7.21 -21.73 11.41
C LYS A 58 -5.85 -21.05 11.58
N THR A 59 -5.73 -20.18 12.57
CA THR A 59 -4.56 -19.33 12.83
C THR A 59 -3.25 -20.12 12.93
N LEU A 60 -3.26 -21.28 13.61
CA LEU A 60 -2.09 -22.14 13.70
C LEU A 60 -1.73 -22.78 12.36
N ALA A 61 -2.72 -23.20 11.57
CA ALA A 61 -2.50 -23.72 10.21
C ALA A 61 -1.84 -22.64 9.33
N LEU A 62 -2.37 -21.41 9.33
CA LEU A 62 -1.86 -20.26 8.57
C LEU A 62 -0.40 -19.93 8.92
N LEU A 63 -0.08 -19.85 10.22
CA LEU A 63 1.27 -19.58 10.72
C LEU A 63 2.26 -20.68 10.28
N CYS A 64 1.94 -21.95 10.56
CA CYS A 64 2.80 -23.08 10.24
C CYS A 64 3.08 -23.19 8.73
N SER A 65 2.07 -23.13 7.86
CA SER A 65 2.28 -23.24 6.41
C SER A 65 3.05 -22.05 5.83
N SER A 66 2.74 -20.82 6.24
CA SER A 66 3.34 -19.62 5.65
C SER A 66 4.81 -19.48 6.02
N LEU A 67 5.16 -19.79 7.27
CA LEU A 67 6.55 -19.71 7.76
C LEU A 67 7.41 -20.90 7.28
N ALA A 68 6.81 -22.09 7.10
CA ALA A 68 7.48 -23.22 6.46
C ALA A 68 7.86 -22.90 5.00
N TRP A 69 6.91 -22.36 4.22
CA TRP A 69 7.17 -21.87 2.87
C TRP A 69 8.27 -20.79 2.87
N GLN A 70 8.16 -19.77 3.71
CA GLN A 70 9.08 -18.63 3.71
C GLN A 70 10.53 -19.04 4.02
N ARG A 71 10.76 -20.00 4.94
CA ARG A 71 12.11 -20.48 5.29
C ARG A 71 12.76 -21.31 4.19
N GLN A 72 11.98 -22.18 3.54
CA GLN A 72 12.45 -22.94 2.38
C GLN A 72 12.77 -21.98 1.22
N HIS A 73 11.85 -21.04 0.95
CA HIS A 73 12.05 -20.03 -0.08
C HIS A 73 13.21 -19.05 0.23
N ALA A 74 13.46 -18.71 1.50
CA ALA A 74 14.65 -17.94 1.89
C ALA A 74 15.96 -18.67 1.54
N THR A 75 15.97 -20.00 1.62
CA THR A 75 17.10 -20.84 1.23
C THR A 75 17.25 -20.88 -0.31
N GLU A 76 16.15 -20.97 -1.05
CA GLU A 76 16.11 -20.85 -2.52
C GLU A 76 16.60 -19.47 -3.01
N VAL A 77 16.18 -18.39 -2.33
CA VAL A 77 16.63 -17.01 -2.57
C VAL A 77 18.12 -16.86 -2.27
N ALA A 78 18.61 -17.40 -1.15
CA ALA A 78 20.03 -17.37 -0.79
C ALA A 78 20.91 -18.11 -1.81
N GLY A 79 20.46 -19.29 -2.28
CA GLY A 79 21.14 -20.05 -3.34
C GLY A 79 21.21 -19.29 -4.67
N ARG A 80 20.09 -18.70 -5.11
CA ARG A 80 20.04 -17.87 -6.34
C ARG A 80 20.89 -16.61 -6.23
N ASN A 81 20.84 -15.91 -5.10
CA ASN A 81 21.69 -14.74 -4.83
C ASN A 81 23.19 -15.09 -4.85
N ARG A 82 23.58 -16.24 -4.29
CA ARG A 82 24.96 -16.73 -4.37
C ARG A 82 25.38 -17.00 -5.81
N ALA A 83 24.59 -17.75 -6.57
CA ALA A 83 24.86 -18.04 -7.98
C ALA A 83 24.99 -16.76 -8.83
N ASN A 84 24.16 -15.75 -8.57
CA ASN A 84 24.24 -14.44 -9.24
C ASN A 84 25.53 -13.68 -8.92
N VAL A 85 26.00 -13.73 -7.66
CA VAL A 85 27.29 -13.13 -7.27
C VAL A 85 28.46 -13.90 -7.89
N ASP A 86 28.44 -15.23 -7.82
CA ASP A 86 29.49 -16.09 -8.40
C ASP A 86 29.59 -15.88 -9.92
N ALA A 87 28.46 -15.74 -10.63
CA ALA A 87 28.41 -15.41 -12.06
C ALA A 87 28.92 -14.00 -12.38
N PHE A 88 28.58 -12.99 -11.57
CA PHE A 88 29.08 -11.62 -11.74
C PHE A 88 30.60 -11.54 -11.53
N VAL A 89 31.13 -12.20 -10.50
CA VAL A 89 32.58 -12.29 -10.24
C VAL A 89 33.28 -13.01 -11.39
N ALA A 90 32.71 -14.10 -11.91
CA ALA A 90 33.24 -14.78 -13.08
C ALA A 90 33.23 -13.88 -14.34
N SER A 91 32.20 -13.06 -14.55
CA SER A 91 32.15 -12.08 -15.65
C SER A 91 33.28 -11.06 -15.51
N LYS A 92 33.41 -10.43 -14.33
CA LYS A 92 34.43 -9.39 -14.07
C LYS A 92 35.86 -9.95 -14.13
N LEU A 93 36.07 -11.22 -13.77
CA LEU A 93 37.35 -11.90 -13.96
C LEU A 93 37.68 -12.10 -15.45
N ARG A 94 36.71 -12.49 -16.28
CA ARG A 94 36.91 -12.59 -17.75
C ARG A 94 37.20 -11.24 -18.38
N GLU A 95 36.49 -10.18 -17.96
CA GLU A 95 36.76 -8.80 -18.41
C GLU A 95 38.19 -8.37 -18.07
N ALA A 96 38.65 -8.64 -16.83
CA ALA A 96 40.00 -8.33 -16.39
C ALA A 96 41.07 -9.13 -17.16
N GLN A 97 40.83 -10.43 -17.41
CA GLN A 97 41.72 -11.29 -18.20
C GLN A 97 41.79 -10.84 -19.66
N ALA A 98 40.66 -10.52 -20.29
CA ALA A 98 40.60 -10.01 -21.66
C ALA A 98 41.29 -8.65 -21.79
N LYS A 99 41.15 -7.77 -20.79
CA LYS A 99 41.90 -6.51 -20.73
C LYS A 99 43.41 -6.77 -20.59
N ALA A 100 43.83 -7.64 -19.68
CA ALA A 100 45.26 -7.94 -19.49
C ALA A 100 45.92 -8.51 -20.77
N ALA A 101 45.26 -9.44 -21.46
CA ALA A 101 45.73 -9.99 -22.73
C ALA A 101 45.82 -8.93 -23.84
N ARG A 102 44.87 -8.00 -23.88
CA ARG A 102 44.88 -6.85 -24.81
C ARG A 102 46.01 -5.87 -24.50
N ASP A 103 46.20 -5.53 -23.22
CA ASP A 103 47.27 -4.62 -22.78
C ASP A 103 48.65 -5.24 -23.06
N GLU A 104 48.80 -6.57 -22.91
CA GLU A 104 50.00 -7.30 -23.33
C GLU A 104 50.21 -7.29 -24.85
N GLN A 105 49.14 -7.50 -25.64
CA GLN A 105 49.23 -7.43 -27.11
C GLN A 105 49.65 -6.03 -27.60
N VAL A 106 49.13 -4.97 -26.99
CA VAL A 106 49.55 -3.58 -27.26
C VAL A 106 51.02 -3.37 -26.88
N ALA A 107 51.47 -3.91 -25.74
CA ALA A 107 52.87 -3.83 -25.33
C ALA A 107 53.80 -4.51 -26.36
N ARG A 108 53.47 -5.73 -26.80
CA ARG A 108 54.22 -6.48 -27.84
C ARG A 108 54.32 -5.68 -29.15
N LEU A 109 53.19 -5.22 -29.70
CA LEU A 109 53.15 -4.42 -30.93
C LEU A 109 53.97 -3.12 -30.81
N SER A 110 53.96 -2.46 -29.64
CA SER A 110 54.77 -1.26 -29.40
C SER A 110 56.28 -1.54 -29.35
N ALA A 111 56.69 -2.75 -28.93
CA ALA A 111 58.08 -3.18 -28.95
C ALA A 111 58.55 -3.53 -30.37
N GLU A 112 57.71 -4.21 -31.15
CA GLU A 112 57.96 -4.50 -32.58
C GLU A 112 58.09 -3.22 -33.40
N GLN A 113 57.25 -2.20 -33.18
CA GLN A 113 57.39 -0.89 -33.82
C GLN A 113 58.72 -0.19 -33.47
N ARG A 114 59.19 -0.30 -32.22
CA ARG A 114 60.50 0.26 -31.82
C ARG A 114 61.66 -0.45 -32.52
N LEU A 115 61.60 -1.78 -32.61
CA LEU A 115 62.55 -2.58 -33.39
C LEU A 115 62.54 -2.20 -34.88
N ALA A 116 61.37 -2.03 -35.48
CA ALA A 116 61.23 -1.59 -36.86
C ALA A 116 61.83 -0.19 -37.10
N SER A 117 61.61 0.76 -36.17
CA SER A 117 62.23 2.09 -36.25
C SER A 117 63.76 2.07 -36.10
N HIS A 118 64.33 1.07 -35.42
CA HIS A 118 65.78 0.87 -35.31
C HIS A 118 66.40 0.21 -36.56
N ALA A 119 65.61 -0.38 -37.46
CA ALA A 119 66.07 -0.95 -38.72
C ALA A 119 66.19 0.10 -39.85
N LEU A 120 65.80 1.36 -39.60
CA LEU A 120 65.78 2.46 -40.57
C LEU A 120 66.56 3.69 -40.06
N GLY A 121 67.89 3.60 -40.05
CA GLY A 121 68.74 4.79 -40.16
C GLY A 121 68.68 5.37 -41.58
N ASP A 122 68.99 6.64 -41.84
CA ASP A 122 69.63 7.66 -40.99
C ASP A 122 69.09 9.08 -41.36
N PRO A 123 69.45 10.17 -40.65
CA PRO A 123 68.69 11.44 -40.70
C PRO A 123 69.04 12.36 -41.89
N ILE A 124 68.06 13.18 -42.30
CA ILE A 124 68.23 14.28 -43.26
C ILE A 124 67.96 15.63 -42.56
N ARG A 125 68.78 16.64 -42.90
CA ARG A 125 68.81 17.98 -42.26
C ARG A 125 67.64 18.89 -42.66
N PRO A 126 67.31 19.91 -41.85
CA PRO A 126 66.26 20.89 -42.16
C PRO A 126 66.68 21.89 -43.25
N VAL A 127 65.67 22.39 -43.98
CA VAL A 127 65.79 23.54 -44.89
C VAL A 127 64.71 24.55 -44.51
N ASN A 128 65.12 25.77 -44.16
CA ASN A 128 64.20 26.90 -43.99
C ASN A 128 64.01 27.62 -45.33
N VAL A 129 62.75 27.79 -45.75
CA VAL A 129 62.33 28.79 -46.74
C VAL A 129 61.22 29.63 -46.11
N THR A 130 61.23 30.93 -46.36
CA THR A 130 60.46 31.92 -45.58
C THR A 130 59.08 32.23 -46.16
N SER A 131 58.28 32.91 -45.33
CA SER A 131 57.18 33.83 -45.70
C SER A 131 55.94 33.27 -46.41
N SER A 132 54.80 33.27 -45.69
CA SER A 132 53.47 33.81 -46.05
C SER A 132 52.96 33.64 -47.51
N THR A 133 51.71 33.22 -47.75
CA THR A 133 50.46 33.79 -47.18
C THR A 133 49.24 32.84 -47.24
N GLY A 134 48.20 33.15 -46.46
CA GLY A 134 46.81 32.70 -46.67
C GLY A 134 46.40 31.40 -45.96
N GLY A 135 45.14 31.27 -45.54
CA GLY A 135 44.57 29.96 -45.16
C GLY A 135 43.56 29.84 -44.01
N ALA A 136 43.30 30.89 -43.22
CA ALA A 136 42.14 31.06 -42.31
C ALA A 136 41.81 30.02 -41.20
N SER A 137 41.22 30.56 -40.11
CA SER A 137 40.25 29.93 -39.18
C SER A 137 40.61 28.65 -38.38
N GLN A 138 41.15 28.87 -37.18
CA GLN A 138 40.50 28.39 -35.92
C GLN A 138 39.45 29.48 -35.50
N PRO A 139 38.56 29.34 -34.47
CA PRO A 139 38.64 28.43 -33.32
C PRO A 139 37.31 27.94 -32.63
N LEU A 140 37.48 27.14 -31.57
CA LEU A 140 36.73 27.09 -30.28
C LEU A 140 35.18 26.91 -30.19
N ARG A 141 34.80 25.78 -29.53
CA ARG A 141 33.83 25.56 -28.41
C ARG A 141 32.40 26.17 -28.39
N PRO A 142 31.45 25.55 -27.65
CA PRO A 142 30.02 25.54 -28.01
C PRO A 142 29.14 26.57 -27.28
N PRO A 143 27.91 26.77 -27.79
CA PRO A 143 26.72 26.80 -26.94
C PRO A 143 25.52 25.99 -27.47
N ASN A 144 24.56 25.74 -26.58
CA ASN A 144 23.16 25.37 -26.75
C ASN A 144 22.74 24.39 -27.86
N LEU A 145 22.39 23.18 -27.41
CA LEU A 145 21.19 22.49 -27.88
C LEU A 145 19.97 23.38 -27.57
N ASP A 146 19.03 23.52 -28.50
CA ASP A 146 17.59 23.48 -28.19
C ASP A 146 16.76 23.40 -29.48
N LEU A 147 16.40 22.17 -29.87
CA LEU A 147 15.11 21.85 -30.47
C LEU A 147 14.90 20.34 -30.53
N LEU A 148 13.79 19.88 -29.95
CA LEU A 148 13.21 18.55 -30.18
C LEU A 148 12.61 18.54 -31.59
N ASP A 149 13.46 18.30 -32.58
CA ASP A 149 13.17 18.40 -34.01
C ASP A 149 13.96 17.33 -34.80
N GLN A 150 13.80 17.26 -36.12
CA GLN A 150 14.40 16.25 -37.01
C GLN A 150 15.94 16.18 -36.94
N SER A 151 16.57 17.24 -36.43
CA SER A 151 18.01 17.33 -36.13
C SER A 151 18.51 16.28 -35.13
N GLN A 152 17.74 15.92 -34.10
CA GLN A 152 18.17 14.98 -33.06
C GLN A 152 18.38 13.58 -33.64
N LEU A 153 17.43 13.11 -34.46
CA LEU A 153 17.51 11.79 -35.11
C LEU A 153 18.68 11.71 -36.11
N LEU A 154 19.00 12.83 -36.78
CA LEU A 154 20.18 12.97 -37.63
C LEU A 154 21.48 12.96 -36.82
N GLN A 155 21.55 13.69 -35.71
CA GLN A 155 22.73 13.72 -34.84
C GLN A 155 23.01 12.36 -34.22
N ASP A 156 22.00 11.61 -33.75
CA ASP A 156 22.22 10.27 -33.22
C ASP A 156 22.61 9.27 -34.32
N THR A 157 22.11 9.44 -35.55
CA THR A 157 22.55 8.68 -36.74
C THR A 157 24.02 8.94 -37.07
N ASP A 158 24.43 10.21 -37.19
CA ASP A 158 25.83 10.59 -37.45
C ASP A 158 26.76 10.29 -36.28
N ARG A 159 26.24 10.25 -35.04
CA ARG A 159 26.97 9.83 -33.85
C ARG A 159 27.25 8.32 -33.85
N LEU A 160 26.26 7.47 -34.15
CA LEU A 160 26.53 6.03 -34.31
C LEU A 160 27.47 5.77 -35.49
N ASN A 161 27.26 6.47 -36.62
CA ASN A 161 28.10 6.36 -37.80
C ASN A 161 29.55 6.78 -37.51
N SER A 162 29.77 7.86 -36.73
CA SER A 162 31.10 8.30 -36.32
C SER A 162 31.72 7.46 -35.19
N GLU A 163 30.94 6.87 -34.27
CA GLU A 163 31.44 5.82 -33.36
C GLU A 163 31.96 4.59 -34.13
N LEU A 164 31.25 4.18 -35.19
CA LEU A 164 31.63 3.06 -36.06
C LEU A 164 32.81 3.40 -37.00
N MET A 165 32.97 4.66 -37.40
CA MET A 165 34.06 5.10 -38.30
C MET A 165 35.34 5.54 -37.58
N MET A 166 35.27 6.21 -36.43
CA MET A 166 36.45 6.81 -35.77
C MET A 166 37.14 5.91 -34.75
N VAL A 167 36.57 4.76 -34.37
CA VAL A 167 37.14 3.90 -33.31
C VAL A 167 37.33 2.44 -33.76
N PRO A 168 38.38 2.13 -34.56
CA PRO A 168 38.71 0.75 -34.95
C PRO A 168 39.05 -0.21 -33.80
N ALA A 169 39.11 0.28 -32.55
CA ALA A 169 39.81 -0.38 -31.46
C ALA A 169 38.97 -0.75 -30.22
N PHE A 170 37.80 -0.13 -29.94
CA PHE A 170 37.20 -0.20 -28.59
C PHE A 170 35.87 -0.95 -28.45
N TYR A 171 35.25 -1.40 -29.56
CA TYR A 171 34.14 -2.35 -29.49
C TYR A 171 34.63 -3.79 -29.52
N SER A 172 34.06 -4.63 -28.64
CA SER A 172 34.25 -6.08 -28.70
C SER A 172 33.54 -6.64 -29.94
N ALA A 173 33.96 -7.83 -30.40
CA ALA A 173 33.29 -8.50 -31.52
C ALA A 173 31.83 -8.92 -31.24
N VAL A 174 31.37 -8.81 -29.98
CA VAL A 174 30.05 -9.26 -29.52
C VAL A 174 28.98 -8.16 -29.67
N ASP A 175 29.31 -6.91 -29.34
CA ASP A 175 28.34 -5.79 -29.32
C ASP A 175 28.13 -5.17 -30.72
N ARG A 176 29.14 -5.26 -31.58
CA ARG A 176 29.16 -4.61 -32.90
C ARG A 176 28.00 -4.99 -33.82
N PRO A 177 27.57 -6.26 -33.97
CA PRO A 177 26.46 -6.63 -34.85
C PRO A 177 25.13 -5.96 -34.47
N GLN A 178 24.92 -5.73 -33.16
CA GLN A 178 23.72 -5.08 -32.65
C GLN A 178 23.74 -3.57 -32.94
N LYS A 179 24.89 -2.89 -32.74
CA LYS A 179 25.04 -1.47 -33.13
C LYS A 179 24.97 -1.24 -34.64
N GLU A 180 25.49 -2.15 -35.47
CA GLU A 180 25.34 -2.08 -36.93
C GLU A 180 23.86 -2.21 -37.35
N PHE A 181 23.09 -3.06 -36.66
CA PHE A 181 21.65 -3.24 -36.86
C PHE A 181 20.83 -2.03 -36.37
N GLU A 182 21.17 -1.47 -35.19
CA GLU A 182 20.55 -0.24 -34.66
C GLU A 182 20.74 0.94 -35.62
N LEU A 183 21.96 1.17 -36.14
CA LEU A 183 22.22 2.22 -37.13
C LEU A 183 21.41 2.01 -38.42
N ALA A 184 21.34 0.78 -38.94
CA ALA A 184 20.51 0.47 -40.11
C ALA A 184 19.01 0.76 -39.85
N CYS A 185 18.52 0.46 -38.64
CA CYS A 185 17.16 0.77 -38.23
C CYS A 185 16.87 2.27 -38.12
N MET A 186 17.84 3.07 -37.67
CA MET A 186 17.70 4.53 -37.58
C MET A 186 17.69 5.17 -38.97
N ILE A 187 18.59 4.78 -39.88
CA ILE A 187 18.66 5.39 -41.21
C ILE A 187 17.40 5.09 -42.04
N LEU A 188 16.93 3.83 -42.07
CA LEU A 188 15.73 3.47 -42.83
C LEU A 188 14.48 4.22 -42.31
N ARG A 189 14.32 4.34 -41.00
CA ARG A 189 13.23 5.14 -40.40
C ARG A 189 13.39 6.64 -40.69
N ALA A 190 14.61 7.16 -40.74
CA ALA A 190 14.89 8.54 -41.08
C ALA A 190 14.71 8.85 -42.59
N ASP A 191 14.66 7.84 -43.47
CA ASP A 191 14.27 8.01 -44.88
C ASP A 191 12.74 8.01 -45.03
N MET A 192 12.05 7.06 -44.39
CA MET A 192 10.58 7.03 -44.33
C MET A 192 9.99 8.34 -43.79
N LEU A 193 10.57 8.89 -42.71
CA LEU A 193 10.15 10.19 -42.15
C LEU A 193 10.42 11.40 -43.05
N ARG A 194 11.24 11.24 -44.10
CA ARG A 194 11.47 12.23 -45.16
C ARG A 194 10.68 11.95 -46.44
N GLY A 195 9.79 10.95 -46.43
CA GLY A 195 8.99 10.56 -47.60
C GLY A 195 9.77 9.77 -48.66
N GLY A 196 10.92 9.20 -48.29
CA GLY A 196 11.68 8.30 -49.16
C GLY A 196 11.11 6.89 -49.20
N ASN A 197 11.34 6.21 -50.32
CA ASN A 197 10.87 4.83 -50.60
C ASN A 197 12.02 3.80 -50.48
N ALA A 198 13.08 4.08 -49.73
CA ALA A 198 14.26 3.22 -49.68
C ALA A 198 14.10 2.06 -48.68
N ASN A 199 13.38 1.00 -49.09
CA ASN A 199 13.15 -0.19 -48.24
C ASN A 199 14.41 -1.09 -48.10
N ARG A 200 15.59 -0.59 -48.48
CA ARG A 200 16.88 -1.30 -48.52
C ARG A 200 18.04 -0.34 -48.29
N ILE A 201 18.99 -0.71 -47.42
CA ILE A 201 20.25 0.00 -47.23
C ILE A 201 21.44 -0.95 -47.18
N THR A 202 22.61 -0.51 -47.66
CA THR A 202 23.87 -1.23 -47.54
C THR A 202 24.87 -0.36 -46.78
N LEU A 203 25.39 -0.85 -45.65
CA LEU A 203 26.39 -0.18 -44.84
C LEU A 203 27.78 -0.75 -45.16
N GLN A 204 28.76 0.13 -45.36
CA GLN A 204 30.15 -0.24 -45.66
C GLN A 204 31.10 0.66 -44.86
N PHE A 205 31.99 0.04 -44.09
CA PHE A 205 32.98 0.72 -43.25
C PHE A 205 34.39 0.41 -43.78
N GLN A 206 35.33 1.35 -43.63
CA GLN A 206 36.69 1.14 -44.13
C GLN A 206 37.34 -0.10 -43.51
N GLY A 207 37.89 -0.98 -44.34
CA GLY A 207 38.52 -2.24 -43.94
C GLY A 207 37.58 -3.44 -43.73
N TRP A 208 36.27 -3.31 -43.97
CA TRP A 208 35.29 -4.39 -43.74
C TRP A 208 34.37 -4.65 -44.96
N PRO A 209 33.87 -5.89 -45.15
CA PRO A 209 32.92 -6.19 -46.21
C PRO A 209 31.57 -5.51 -45.97
N PRO A 210 30.86 -5.05 -47.03
CA PRO A 210 29.56 -4.39 -46.89
C PRO A 210 28.46 -5.35 -46.43
N LYS A 211 27.52 -4.86 -45.61
CA LYS A 211 26.32 -5.59 -45.17
C LYS A 211 25.05 -4.88 -45.66
N THR A 212 24.07 -5.64 -46.15
CA THR A 212 22.76 -5.12 -46.58
C THR A 212 21.71 -5.40 -45.50
N TYR A 213 20.80 -4.46 -45.30
CA TYR A 213 19.61 -4.57 -44.45
C TYR A 213 18.36 -4.19 -45.28
N MET A 214 17.25 -4.88 -45.05
CA MET A 214 15.95 -4.66 -45.70
C MET A 214 14.91 -4.25 -44.66
N LEU A 215 13.98 -3.39 -45.05
CA LEU A 215 12.68 -3.24 -44.40
C LEU A 215 11.70 -4.24 -45.04
N ASP A 216 10.90 -4.93 -44.22
CA ASP A 216 9.78 -5.75 -44.68
C ASP A 216 8.50 -4.93 -44.66
N ASP A 217 8.00 -4.60 -45.85
CA ASP A 217 6.81 -3.78 -46.08
C ASP A 217 5.51 -4.38 -45.53
N SER A 218 5.51 -5.67 -45.19
CA SER A 218 4.34 -6.38 -44.62
C SER A 218 4.33 -6.42 -43.08
N THR A 219 5.48 -6.23 -42.42
CA THR A 219 5.59 -6.28 -40.95
C THR A 219 6.18 -5.03 -40.31
N GLY A 220 6.80 -4.13 -41.09
CA GLY A 220 7.48 -2.93 -40.58
C GLY A 220 8.78 -3.22 -39.82
N HIS A 221 9.25 -4.47 -39.83
CA HIS A 221 10.50 -4.88 -39.20
C HIS A 221 11.68 -4.84 -40.19
N ILE A 222 12.87 -4.56 -39.67
CA ILE A 222 14.11 -4.46 -40.45
C ILE A 222 14.95 -5.71 -40.16
N GLN A 223 15.56 -6.30 -41.18
CA GLN A 223 16.34 -7.54 -41.06
C GLN A 223 17.63 -7.51 -41.91
N PRO A 224 18.73 -8.14 -41.46
CA PRO A 224 19.96 -8.28 -42.24
C PRO A 224 19.79 -9.29 -43.38
N VAL A 225 20.29 -8.95 -44.57
CA VAL A 225 20.32 -9.88 -45.72
C VAL A 225 21.57 -10.75 -45.63
N VAL A 226 21.41 -11.99 -45.19
CA VAL A 226 22.47 -13.00 -45.25
C VAL A 226 22.59 -13.48 -46.70
N VAL A 227 23.71 -13.15 -47.36
CA VAL A 227 24.03 -13.66 -48.69
C VAL A 227 24.89 -14.91 -48.52
N GLU A 228 24.24 -16.07 -48.52
CA GLU A 228 24.95 -17.35 -48.53
C GLU A 228 25.62 -17.58 -49.91
N PRO A 229 26.87 -18.08 -49.95
CA PRO A 229 27.52 -18.44 -51.21
C PRO A 229 26.80 -19.64 -51.85
N THR A 230 26.42 -19.48 -53.11
CA THR A 230 25.46 -20.38 -53.79
C THR A 230 25.94 -21.82 -53.91
N THR A 231 25.17 -22.76 -53.36
CA THR A 231 25.09 -24.15 -53.84
C THR A 231 23.63 -24.52 -54.10
N SER A 232 23.27 -24.55 -55.39
CA SER A 232 22.01 -25.09 -55.91
C SER A 232 22.15 -26.63 -56.12
N PRO A 233 21.06 -27.42 -56.29
CA PRO A 233 19.73 -26.99 -56.72
C PRO A 233 18.50 -27.55 -55.97
N CYS A 234 17.37 -26.88 -56.27
CA CYS A 234 16.05 -27.44 -56.59
C CYS A 234 16.00 -28.94 -56.98
N THR A 235 14.85 -29.63 -56.86
CA THR A 235 13.47 -29.14 -56.94
C THR A 235 12.50 -29.78 -55.95
N ASP A 236 11.48 -29.02 -55.55
CA ASP A 236 10.12 -29.57 -55.47
C ASP A 236 9.10 -28.53 -56.00
N GLN A 237 7.93 -28.97 -56.44
CA GLN A 237 6.95 -28.17 -57.20
C GLN A 237 5.52 -28.76 -57.08
N PRO A 238 4.43 -28.01 -57.41
CA PRO A 238 4.23 -26.56 -57.35
C PRO A 238 2.80 -26.19 -56.80
N ILE A 239 2.25 -25.06 -57.25
CA ILE A 239 0.80 -24.67 -57.37
C ILE A 239 0.30 -23.53 -56.44
N LYS A 240 -0.17 -22.48 -57.14
CA LYS A 240 -0.99 -21.30 -56.76
C LYS A 240 -2.36 -21.44 -57.50
N PRO A 241 -3.32 -20.50 -57.39
CA PRO A 241 -3.82 -19.71 -56.25
C PRO A 241 -5.39 -19.72 -56.20
N SER A 242 -6.02 -18.93 -55.31
CA SER A 242 -7.20 -18.09 -55.66
C SER A 242 -7.69 -17.21 -54.48
N PRO A 243 -8.41 -16.10 -54.74
CA PRO A 243 -9.00 -15.22 -53.70
C PRO A 243 -10.53 -15.36 -53.54
N SER A 244 -11.10 -14.57 -52.62
CA SER A 244 -12.51 -14.52 -52.19
C SER A 244 -13.56 -14.14 -53.25
N PRO A 245 -14.84 -14.47 -53.00
CA PRO A 245 -15.99 -13.73 -53.54
C PRO A 245 -16.92 -13.13 -52.45
N LEU A 246 -17.65 -12.07 -52.81
CA LEU A 246 -18.89 -11.61 -52.13
C LEU A 246 -20.13 -12.23 -52.82
N VAL A 247 -21.35 -11.94 -52.31
CA VAL A 247 -22.55 -11.41 -53.05
C VAL A 247 -23.92 -11.94 -52.55
N LYS A 248 -24.78 -11.00 -52.10
CA LYS A 248 -26.28 -10.89 -52.10
C LYS A 248 -27.23 -11.98 -51.52
N ALA A 249 -28.02 -11.53 -50.54
CA ALA A 249 -29.51 -11.40 -50.49
C ALA A 249 -30.46 -12.33 -51.28
N GLU A 250 -31.61 -12.65 -50.66
CA GLU A 250 -32.95 -12.34 -51.23
C GLU A 250 -34.09 -12.31 -50.17
N ASP A 251 -35.34 -12.10 -50.63
CA ASP A 251 -36.50 -11.54 -49.90
C ASP A 251 -37.58 -12.56 -49.47
N LYS A 252 -38.43 -12.18 -48.49
CA LYS A 252 -39.88 -12.54 -48.36
C LYS A 252 -40.52 -12.01 -47.06
N GLY A 253 -41.76 -11.54 -47.15
CA GLY A 253 -42.64 -11.24 -46.01
C GLY A 253 -44.07 -11.79 -46.19
N HIS A 254 -44.89 -11.72 -45.13
CA HIS A 254 -46.34 -11.90 -45.18
C HIS A 254 -47.02 -11.18 -43.99
N ASP A 255 -48.29 -10.83 -44.17
CA ASP A 255 -49.14 -10.13 -43.20
C ASP A 255 -49.75 -11.08 -42.14
N ASP A 256 -50.26 -10.51 -41.05
CA ASP A 256 -51.72 -10.48 -40.78
C ASP A 256 -52.05 -9.55 -39.57
N ASN A 257 -53.33 -9.23 -39.38
CA ASN A 257 -53.84 -8.06 -38.63
C ASN A 257 -54.52 -8.40 -37.27
N GLU A 258 -55.22 -7.40 -36.73
CA GLU A 258 -56.40 -7.47 -35.84
C GLU A 258 -56.20 -7.49 -34.30
N ASP A 259 -56.01 -6.28 -33.77
CA ASP A 259 -57.04 -5.49 -33.03
C ASP A 259 -57.51 -5.79 -31.59
N ASP A 260 -57.98 -4.67 -31.01
CA ASP A 260 -59.05 -4.44 -30.03
C ASP A 260 -58.82 -4.11 -28.53
N ASP A 261 -59.58 -3.07 -28.15
CA ASP A 261 -60.08 -2.56 -26.87
C ASP A 261 -59.16 -1.95 -25.77
N ASP A 262 -59.10 -0.61 -25.84
CA ASP A 262 -59.14 0.32 -24.70
C ASP A 262 -60.21 -0.04 -23.64
N LEU A 263 -60.01 0.41 -22.39
CA LEU A 263 -61.08 1.16 -21.69
C LEU A 263 -60.56 2.00 -20.51
N MET A 264 -61.08 3.24 -20.41
CA MET A 264 -60.61 4.31 -19.52
C MET A 264 -61.44 4.46 -18.22
N PRO A 265 -60.92 5.15 -17.17
CA PRO A 265 -61.51 5.16 -15.83
C PRO A 265 -62.47 6.33 -15.54
N MET A 266 -63.44 6.13 -14.64
CA MET A 266 -64.26 7.17 -13.98
C MET A 266 -64.97 6.62 -12.71
N SER A 267 -65.52 7.40 -11.76
CA SER A 267 -65.19 8.74 -11.22
C SER A 267 -66.11 9.07 -10.00
N PHE A 268 -65.73 10.05 -9.14
CA PHE A 268 -66.58 10.75 -8.13
C PHE A 268 -67.23 9.88 -7.00
N SER A 269 -67.79 10.39 -5.87
CA SER A 269 -67.97 11.77 -5.33
C SER A 269 -68.16 11.81 -3.77
N GLN A 270 -67.62 12.88 -3.14
CA GLN A 270 -68.22 13.77 -2.10
C GLN A 270 -68.76 13.32 -0.70
N LEU A 271 -68.54 14.25 0.27
CA LEU A 271 -69.38 14.66 1.43
C LEU A 271 -69.45 13.82 2.75
N GLU A 272 -68.90 14.38 3.85
CA GLU A 272 -69.61 15.05 4.98
C GLU A 272 -69.13 14.82 6.45
N LYS A 273 -69.22 15.92 7.22
CA LYS A 273 -69.43 16.07 8.70
C LYS A 273 -68.29 15.78 9.71
N GLN A 274 -68.33 16.57 10.80
CA GLN A 274 -67.41 16.56 11.97
C GLN A 274 -68.11 15.94 13.21
N PRO A 275 -67.40 15.78 14.36
CA PRO A 275 -67.51 16.85 15.37
C PRO A 275 -66.22 17.21 16.14
N LYS A 276 -66.25 18.37 16.81
CA LYS A 276 -65.31 18.85 17.85
C LYS A 276 -65.91 18.56 19.26
N PRO A 277 -65.11 18.41 20.35
CA PRO A 277 -64.26 19.45 20.98
C PRO A 277 -62.79 18.94 21.22
N SER A 278 -61.87 19.57 21.97
CA SER A 278 -61.95 20.70 22.91
C SER A 278 -60.81 21.76 22.77
N ARG A 279 -60.24 22.26 23.89
CA ARG A 279 -59.96 23.71 24.04
C ARG A 279 -59.07 24.14 25.23
N THR A 280 -57.80 24.48 24.96
CA THR A 280 -56.95 25.46 25.70
C THR A 280 -55.72 25.75 24.82
N ARG A 281 -55.41 26.93 24.24
CA ARG A 281 -55.58 28.38 24.54
C ARG A 281 -54.48 29.01 25.41
N VAL A 282 -53.50 29.63 24.74
CA VAL A 282 -52.68 30.83 25.09
C VAL A 282 -51.91 31.17 23.79
N THR A 283 -52.33 32.16 22.99
CA THR A 283 -51.70 33.51 22.80
C THR A 283 -50.21 33.50 22.42
N SER A 284 -49.68 34.27 21.44
CA SER A 284 -50.17 35.50 20.77
C SER A 284 -49.56 35.78 19.37
N GLN A 285 -50.25 36.63 18.59
CA GLN A 285 -49.80 37.71 17.65
C GLN A 285 -48.36 37.72 17.02
N SER A 286 -48.13 38.16 15.77
CA SER A 286 -49.05 38.53 14.65
C SER A 286 -48.35 38.87 13.31
N LYS A 287 -49.11 38.70 12.21
CA LYS A 287 -49.17 39.54 10.96
C LYS A 287 -48.07 39.49 9.87
N TYR A 288 -48.55 39.78 8.65
CA TYR A 288 -47.89 40.01 7.34
C TYR A 288 -47.18 38.80 6.67
N GLY A 289 -47.26 38.62 5.34
CA GLY A 289 -48.11 39.36 4.39
C GLY A 289 -47.76 39.25 2.88
N ALA A 290 -47.94 38.07 2.27
CA ALA A 290 -48.13 37.80 0.82
C ALA A 290 -47.27 38.50 -0.27
N LYS A 291 -46.61 37.70 -1.14
CA LYS A 291 -46.72 37.76 -2.63
C LYS A 291 -45.91 36.68 -3.36
N PHE A 292 -46.34 36.36 -4.59
CA PHE A 292 -45.74 35.56 -5.65
C PHE A 292 -46.10 36.23 -7.01
N PRO A 293 -45.48 35.90 -8.17
CA PRO A 293 -44.14 35.36 -8.42
C PRO A 293 -43.28 36.51 -9.05
N PRO A 294 -42.76 36.56 -10.32
CA PRO A 294 -42.66 35.61 -11.46
C PRO A 294 -41.21 35.20 -11.88
N GLU A 295 -41.14 34.10 -12.64
CA GLU A 295 -40.32 33.73 -13.82
C GLU A 295 -38.88 34.23 -14.10
N SER A 296 -38.15 33.42 -14.89
CA SER A 296 -36.73 33.51 -15.29
C SER A 296 -36.47 34.36 -16.55
N PRO A 297 -35.20 34.72 -16.87
CA PRO A 297 -34.43 33.89 -17.84
C PRO A 297 -32.88 33.85 -17.64
N GLU A 298 -32.25 32.95 -18.41
CA GLU A 298 -30.92 32.95 -19.11
C GLU A 298 -29.73 33.76 -18.54
N LEU A 299 -28.49 33.24 -18.41
CA LEU A 299 -27.56 32.57 -19.36
C LEU A 299 -26.78 33.55 -20.28
N ASN A 300 -25.47 33.29 -20.44
CA ASN A 300 -24.42 34.07 -21.14
C ASN A 300 -23.95 35.38 -20.47
N ILE A 301 -22.63 35.45 -20.18
CA ILE A 301 -21.75 36.62 -20.37
C ILE A 301 -20.27 36.18 -20.17
N LEU A 302 -19.34 36.87 -20.85
CA LEU A 302 -17.87 36.67 -20.89
C LEU A 302 -17.29 35.54 -21.76
N LYS A 303 -17.21 35.82 -23.06
CA LYS A 303 -16.05 35.48 -23.91
C LYS A 303 -15.38 36.77 -24.37
N GLY A 304 -14.05 36.80 -24.38
CA GLY A 304 -13.24 37.73 -25.18
C GLY A 304 -12.72 38.99 -24.49
N LEU A 305 -11.39 39.08 -24.35
CA LEU A 305 -10.57 40.02 -25.15
C LEU A 305 -9.09 39.56 -25.13
N VAL A 306 -8.32 40.01 -26.12
CA VAL A 306 -6.91 39.64 -26.40
C VAL A 306 -6.17 40.90 -26.91
N GLN A 307 -4.84 40.93 -26.76
CA GLN A 307 -3.85 42.02 -26.98
C GLN A 307 -3.40 42.67 -25.65
N GLY A 308 -2.12 42.88 -25.33
CA GLY A 308 -0.87 42.35 -25.93
C GLY A 308 0.05 43.43 -26.51
N ASP A 309 1.20 43.68 -25.86
CA ASP A 309 2.42 44.28 -26.45
C ASP A 309 3.58 44.37 -25.44
N GLY A 310 4.83 44.55 -25.90
CA GLY A 310 5.50 45.80 -25.49
C GLY A 310 7.01 45.89 -25.17
N ASN A 311 7.71 44.86 -24.68
CA ASN A 311 9.20 44.79 -24.68
C ASN A 311 10.04 45.84 -23.86
N ALA A 312 11.37 45.61 -23.84
CA ALA A 312 12.51 46.51 -23.58
C ALA A 312 13.02 46.78 -22.14
N SER A 313 14.34 46.60 -21.97
CA SER A 313 15.20 46.95 -20.81
C SER A 313 16.31 47.94 -21.24
N PRO A 314 17.13 48.48 -20.32
CA PRO A 314 18.58 48.44 -20.57
C PRO A 314 19.54 48.37 -19.34
N PHE A 315 20.50 47.44 -19.41
CA PHE A 315 21.95 47.54 -19.16
C PHE A 315 22.62 48.57 -18.17
N LEU A 316 23.36 48.00 -17.19
CA LEU A 316 24.78 48.28 -16.78
C LEU A 316 25.17 49.72 -16.28
N PRO A 317 26.40 50.02 -15.75
CA PRO A 317 27.66 49.22 -15.68
C PRO A 317 28.51 49.26 -14.36
N PHE A 318 29.47 48.32 -14.24
CA PHE A 318 30.84 48.45 -13.61
C PHE A 318 30.92 48.82 -12.09
N ASP A 319 32.02 48.67 -11.32
CA ASP A 319 33.40 48.22 -11.58
C ASP A 319 34.13 47.61 -10.34
N LEU A 320 35.34 47.08 -10.59
CA LEU A 320 36.55 46.99 -9.75
C LEU A 320 36.65 46.23 -8.40
N ALA A 321 37.71 45.41 -8.36
CA ALA A 321 38.33 44.65 -7.27
C ALA A 321 38.95 45.46 -6.10
N VAL A 322 39.46 44.74 -5.06
CA VAL A 322 40.87 44.82 -4.61
C VAL A 322 41.26 43.67 -3.64
N ALA A 323 42.58 43.38 -3.55
CA ALA A 323 43.28 42.34 -2.78
C ALA A 323 43.08 42.39 -1.23
N GLY A 324 43.51 41.45 -0.37
CA GLY A 324 44.48 40.34 -0.44
C GLY A 324 45.09 40.02 0.95
N ALA A 325 46.02 39.05 1.00
CA ALA A 325 46.92 38.69 2.13
C ALA A 325 46.30 38.12 3.43
N ALA A 326 47.02 37.37 4.30
CA ALA A 326 48.15 36.45 4.09
C ALA A 326 48.48 35.58 5.35
N ALA A 327 48.85 34.31 5.11
CA ALA A 327 49.86 33.52 5.85
C ALA A 327 49.66 33.14 7.36
N VAL A 328 50.69 32.45 7.89
CA VAL A 328 50.98 32.05 9.30
C VAL A 328 50.34 30.74 9.84
N ALA A 329 51.11 29.65 9.69
CA ALA A 329 51.31 28.61 10.71
C ALA A 329 52.62 28.96 11.50
N PRO A 330 53.11 28.23 12.55
CA PRO A 330 52.79 26.88 13.05
C PRO A 330 52.74 26.86 14.62
N PRO A 331 53.34 25.90 15.39
CA PRO A 331 53.44 24.43 15.27
C PRO A 331 52.73 23.69 16.43
N GLY A 332 52.64 22.36 16.36
CA GLY A 332 51.99 21.53 17.39
C GLY A 332 52.87 21.04 18.54
N GLN A 333 52.29 20.21 19.41
CA GLN A 333 53.00 19.22 20.22
C GLN A 333 52.11 17.99 20.45
N ALA A 334 52.73 16.82 20.64
CA ALA A 334 52.04 15.55 20.85
C ALA A 334 52.31 15.02 22.26
N VAL A 335 51.30 14.44 22.90
CA VAL A 335 51.43 13.58 24.08
C VAL A 335 50.54 12.37 23.87
N ALA A 336 51.13 11.17 23.98
CA ALA A 336 50.40 9.91 23.94
C ALA A 336 50.46 9.23 25.32
N VAL A 337 49.32 8.72 25.79
CA VAL A 337 49.21 7.83 26.96
C VAL A 337 48.26 6.69 26.57
N ALA A 338 48.59 5.47 26.97
CA ALA A 338 47.94 4.25 26.49
C ALA A 338 46.68 3.85 27.30
N ALA A 339 45.85 3.01 26.67
CA ALA A 339 44.69 2.36 27.30
C ALA A 339 45.10 1.20 28.23
N PRO A 340 44.15 0.57 28.95
CA PRO A 340 43.48 -0.62 28.36
C PRO A 340 42.00 -0.80 28.75
N GLY A 341 41.32 -1.76 28.10
CA GLY A 341 40.11 -2.41 28.68
C GLY A 341 38.83 -2.42 27.84
N ALA A 342 38.84 -3.00 26.63
CA ALA A 342 37.62 -3.32 25.89
C ALA A 342 37.37 -4.84 25.87
N VAL A 343 36.17 -5.28 26.29
CA VAL A 343 35.76 -6.69 26.29
C VAL A 343 34.87 -6.97 25.08
N ALA A 344 35.08 -8.10 24.41
CA ALA A 344 34.42 -8.43 23.14
C ALA A 344 32.98 -8.94 23.31
N ALA A 345 32.13 -8.68 22.31
CA ALA A 345 30.79 -9.25 22.21
C ALA A 345 30.80 -10.63 21.49
N PRO A 346 30.04 -11.63 21.96
CA PRO A 346 29.96 -12.95 21.31
C PRO A 346 28.94 -12.95 20.15
N GLY A 347 29.26 -13.59 19.03
CA GLY A 347 28.38 -13.58 17.85
C GLY A 347 28.87 -14.34 16.61
N ALA A 348 29.44 -15.55 16.78
CA ALA A 348 29.82 -16.42 15.66
C ALA A 348 29.12 -17.78 15.78
N ALA A 349 28.46 -18.23 14.71
CA ALA A 349 27.74 -19.50 14.68
C ALA A 349 28.69 -20.67 14.34
N VAL A 350 28.60 -21.77 15.09
CA VAL A 350 29.35 -23.00 14.82
C VAL A 350 28.61 -23.85 13.80
N ALA A 351 29.27 -24.18 12.70
CA ALA A 351 28.84 -25.22 11.76
C ALA A 351 29.76 -26.44 11.92
N VAL A 352 29.20 -27.61 12.21
CA VAL A 352 29.95 -28.87 12.33
C VAL A 352 29.88 -29.61 11.00
N ALA A 353 31.04 -29.83 10.37
CA ALA A 353 31.19 -30.68 9.19
C ALA A 353 31.82 -32.03 9.58
N ALA A 354 31.37 -33.12 8.95
CA ALA A 354 31.72 -34.50 9.33
C ALA A 354 33.06 -35.00 8.76
N THR A 355 34.09 -34.16 8.76
CA THR A 355 35.49 -34.51 8.42
C THR A 355 36.43 -33.72 9.31
N GLY A 356 37.36 -34.40 10.00
CA GLY A 356 38.10 -33.85 11.14
C GLY A 356 39.26 -32.90 10.82
N GLU A 357 38.99 -31.78 10.15
CA GLU A 357 39.95 -30.67 9.98
C GLU A 357 39.35 -29.34 10.47
N VAL A 358 40.18 -28.50 11.10
CA VAL A 358 39.75 -27.26 11.76
C VAL A 358 40.03 -26.06 10.84
N VAL A 359 38.99 -25.52 10.21
CA VAL A 359 39.07 -24.30 9.38
C VAL A 359 38.57 -23.10 10.18
N ALA A 360 39.44 -22.11 10.39
CA ALA A 360 39.08 -20.86 11.05
C ALA A 360 38.35 -19.91 10.08
N VAL A 361 37.20 -19.37 10.50
CA VAL A 361 36.45 -18.37 9.73
C VAL A 361 36.97 -16.98 10.07
N ALA A 362 37.62 -16.32 9.10
CA ALA A 362 38.13 -14.96 9.26
C ALA A 362 37.01 -13.91 9.11
N ALA A 363 37.19 -12.75 9.76
CA ALA A 363 36.34 -11.59 9.59
C ALA A 363 36.58 -10.91 8.21
N PRO A 364 35.64 -10.07 7.71
CA PRO A 364 35.81 -9.39 6.43
C PRO A 364 37.05 -8.50 6.42
N GLY A 365 37.94 -8.70 5.44
CA GLY A 365 39.12 -7.85 5.22
C GLY A 365 40.49 -8.48 5.51
N GLN A 366 40.58 -9.76 5.89
CA GLN A 366 41.86 -10.47 5.96
C GLN A 366 42.03 -11.52 4.85
N ALA A 367 43.23 -11.60 4.27
CA ALA A 367 43.56 -12.53 3.20
C ALA A 367 43.88 -13.92 3.76
N VAL A 368 43.23 -14.95 3.23
CA VAL A 368 43.52 -16.36 3.54
C VAL A 368 44.54 -16.90 2.53
N ALA A 369 45.73 -17.27 3.00
CA ALA A 369 46.74 -17.92 2.17
C ALA A 369 46.51 -19.44 2.14
N VAL A 370 46.07 -19.97 0.99
CA VAL A 370 46.00 -21.42 0.75
C VAL A 370 47.32 -21.87 0.13
N ALA A 371 48.10 -22.66 0.86
CA ALA A 371 49.36 -23.21 0.36
C ALA A 371 49.13 -24.53 -0.39
N VAL A 372 49.42 -24.55 -1.69
CA VAL A 372 49.54 -25.79 -2.47
C VAL A 372 51.03 -26.17 -2.55
N PRO A 373 51.44 -27.39 -2.17
CA PRO A 373 52.85 -27.76 -2.18
C PRO A 373 53.36 -28.08 -3.59
N GLY A 374 54.45 -27.44 -4.02
CA GLY A 374 55.31 -27.97 -5.09
C GLY A 374 55.49 -27.17 -6.38
N ALA A 375 55.78 -25.86 -6.32
CA ALA A 375 56.43 -25.15 -7.44
C ALA A 375 57.23 -23.92 -6.97
N PRO A 376 58.51 -23.75 -7.33
CA PRO A 376 59.24 -22.51 -7.08
C PRO A 376 58.93 -21.46 -8.17
N GLY A 377 58.51 -20.25 -7.77
CA GLY A 377 58.38 -19.11 -8.70
C GLY A 377 56.97 -18.64 -9.08
N ALA A 378 55.95 -18.87 -8.25
CA ALA A 378 54.66 -18.20 -8.41
C ALA A 378 54.74 -16.74 -7.94
N VAL A 379 54.75 -15.78 -8.88
CA VAL A 379 54.66 -14.34 -8.54
C VAL A 379 53.24 -14.03 -8.08
N ALA A 380 53.07 -13.71 -6.79
CA ALA A 380 51.78 -13.39 -6.21
C ALA A 380 51.29 -12.00 -6.65
N VAL A 381 50.61 -11.93 -7.79
CA VAL A 381 49.89 -10.72 -8.24
C VAL A 381 48.65 -10.53 -7.36
N ALA A 382 48.84 -9.87 -6.22
CA ALA A 382 47.78 -9.45 -5.32
C ALA A 382 46.97 -8.30 -5.95
N ALA A 383 46.13 -8.62 -6.93
CA ALA A 383 45.15 -7.68 -7.46
C ALA A 383 44.15 -7.32 -6.33
N PRO A 384 43.98 -6.03 -5.98
CA PRO A 384 43.01 -5.64 -4.96
C PRO A 384 41.60 -5.96 -5.49
N MET A 385 40.84 -6.77 -4.74
CA MET A 385 39.45 -7.02 -5.10
C MET A 385 38.67 -5.70 -4.99
N PRO A 386 38.01 -5.23 -6.06
CA PRO A 386 37.30 -3.96 -6.03
C PRO A 386 36.08 -4.05 -5.10
N ALA A 387 35.77 -2.95 -4.42
CA ALA A 387 34.64 -2.83 -3.49
C ALA A 387 33.29 -2.71 -4.24
N THR A 388 32.97 -3.69 -5.09
CA THR A 388 31.85 -3.66 -6.04
C THR A 388 30.79 -4.74 -5.79
N MET A 389 30.72 -5.30 -4.57
CA MET A 389 29.72 -6.34 -4.24
C MET A 389 28.27 -5.82 -4.23
N ASP A 390 28.08 -4.50 -4.11
CA ASP A 390 26.76 -3.85 -4.11
C ASP A 390 26.20 -3.62 -5.53
N ALA A 391 26.99 -3.89 -6.58
CA ALA A 391 26.51 -3.85 -7.96
C ALA A 391 25.53 -5.00 -8.31
N VAL A 392 25.54 -6.10 -7.54
CA VAL A 392 24.65 -7.25 -7.76
C VAL A 392 23.36 -7.05 -6.98
N LYS A 393 22.28 -6.75 -7.69
CA LYS A 393 20.93 -6.57 -7.14
C LYS A 393 20.39 -7.88 -6.55
N LYS A 394 20.58 -8.07 -5.24
CA LYS A 394 20.12 -9.24 -4.48
C LYS A 394 18.59 -9.28 -4.43
N GLU A 395 18.02 -10.46 -4.68
CA GLU A 395 16.61 -10.76 -4.46
C GLU A 395 16.31 -10.77 -2.95
N LYS A 396 15.27 -10.06 -2.53
CA LYS A 396 14.80 -10.05 -1.13
C LYS A 396 13.80 -11.18 -0.91
N VAL A 397 13.88 -11.85 0.24
CA VAL A 397 12.86 -12.79 0.70
C VAL A 397 11.55 -12.02 0.95
N PRO A 398 10.38 -12.47 0.44
CA PRO A 398 9.07 -11.95 0.80
C PRO A 398 8.83 -11.91 2.32
N GLN A 399 8.44 -10.74 2.83
CA GLN A 399 7.95 -10.56 4.19
C GLN A 399 6.49 -10.97 4.29
N ILE A 400 6.06 -11.51 5.44
CA ILE A 400 4.66 -11.86 5.71
C ILE A 400 4.04 -10.76 6.59
N PHE A 401 2.95 -10.15 6.15
CA PHE A 401 2.07 -9.34 6.98
C PHE A 401 0.87 -10.19 7.43
N PHE A 402 0.79 -10.48 8.73
CA PHE A 402 -0.35 -11.19 9.31
C PHE A 402 -1.29 -10.17 9.97
N CYS A 403 -2.51 -10.10 9.45
CA CYS A 403 -3.45 -9.04 9.74
C CYS A 403 -4.70 -9.59 10.43
N SER A 404 -5.22 -8.90 11.43
CA SER A 404 -6.53 -9.20 12.03
C SER A 404 -7.28 -7.90 12.35
N ARG A 405 -8.56 -7.98 12.70
CA ARG A 405 -9.42 -6.80 12.90
C ARG A 405 -9.02 -5.98 14.14
N THR A 406 -8.43 -6.61 15.17
CA THR A 406 -8.12 -5.97 16.46
C THR A 406 -6.81 -6.44 17.09
N HIS A 407 -6.21 -5.60 17.96
CA HIS A 407 -5.02 -5.99 18.73
C HIS A 407 -5.26 -7.17 19.70
N SER A 408 -6.47 -7.34 20.23
CA SER A 408 -6.80 -8.47 21.10
C SER A 408 -6.84 -9.81 20.34
N GLN A 409 -7.28 -9.81 19.08
CA GLN A 409 -7.13 -10.98 18.20
C GLN A 409 -5.65 -11.25 17.88
N LEU A 410 -4.86 -10.21 17.59
CA LEU A 410 -3.41 -10.36 17.34
C LEU A 410 -2.66 -10.91 18.57
N ALA A 411 -3.05 -10.52 19.78
CA ALA A 411 -2.52 -11.12 21.01
C ALA A 411 -2.83 -12.63 21.08
N GLN A 412 -4.06 -13.06 20.74
CA GLN A 412 -4.40 -14.49 20.67
C GLN A 412 -3.58 -15.23 19.60
N VAL A 413 -3.37 -14.63 18.43
CA VAL A 413 -2.51 -15.16 17.35
C VAL A 413 -1.08 -15.36 17.84
N ILE A 414 -0.53 -14.37 18.55
CA ILE A 414 0.82 -14.40 19.13
C ILE A 414 0.92 -15.47 20.23
N GLN A 415 -0.13 -15.68 21.01
CA GLN A 415 -0.18 -16.74 22.02
C GLN A 415 -0.30 -18.15 21.41
N GLU A 416 -0.79 -18.32 20.17
CA GLU A 416 -0.58 -19.57 19.41
C GLU A 416 0.84 -19.63 18.79
N LEU A 417 1.40 -18.53 18.28
CA LEU A 417 2.78 -18.49 17.77
C LEU A 417 3.80 -18.89 18.85
N LYS A 418 3.61 -18.45 20.11
CA LYS A 418 4.40 -18.85 21.29
C LYS A 418 4.40 -20.37 21.54
N LYS A 419 3.49 -21.13 20.92
CA LYS A 419 3.38 -22.61 21.04
C LYS A 419 4.01 -23.36 19.86
N CYS A 420 4.52 -22.67 18.83
CA CYS A 420 5.14 -23.32 17.67
C CYS A 420 6.59 -23.76 17.96
N PRO A 421 7.08 -24.91 17.43
CA PRO A 421 8.44 -25.40 17.69
C PRO A 421 9.54 -24.41 17.28
N PHE A 422 9.24 -23.54 16.31
CA PHE A 422 10.12 -22.52 15.78
C PHE A 422 10.01 -21.14 16.46
N ALA A 423 9.22 -20.98 17.52
CA ALA A 423 9.04 -19.69 18.20
C ALA A 423 10.38 -19.08 18.68
N SER A 424 11.33 -19.91 19.08
CA SER A 424 12.66 -19.48 19.57
C SER A 424 13.58 -18.87 18.50
N ARG A 425 13.27 -19.03 17.21
CA ARG A 425 14.15 -18.66 16.08
C ARG A 425 13.51 -17.75 15.03
N ILE A 426 12.25 -17.36 15.21
CA ILE A 426 11.54 -16.45 14.31
C ILE A 426 11.95 -14.99 14.60
N LYS A 427 11.91 -14.13 13.58
CA LYS A 427 11.96 -12.68 13.77
C LYS A 427 10.56 -12.11 13.55
N MET A 428 9.99 -11.50 14.57
CA MET A 428 8.64 -10.93 14.50
C MET A 428 8.56 -9.53 15.10
N THR A 429 7.55 -8.78 14.66
CA THR A 429 7.14 -7.53 15.31
C THR A 429 5.62 -7.39 15.27
N LEU A 430 5.05 -6.67 16.23
CA LEU A 430 3.64 -6.27 16.27
C LEU A 430 3.56 -4.75 16.12
N LEU A 431 3.02 -4.26 15.00
CA LEU A 431 2.71 -2.85 14.80
C LEU A 431 1.41 -2.49 15.54
N GLY A 432 1.39 -1.30 16.13
CA GLY A 432 0.24 -0.77 16.86
C GLY A 432 0.43 0.70 17.23
N SER A 433 -0.65 1.37 17.63
CA SER A 433 -0.63 2.82 17.81
C SER A 433 0.19 3.25 19.04
N LYS A 434 0.66 4.51 19.03
CA LYS A 434 1.34 5.14 20.19
C LYS A 434 0.54 4.96 21.50
N LYS A 435 -0.80 4.91 21.43
CA LYS A 435 -1.69 4.75 22.61
C LYS A 435 -1.49 3.41 23.33
N HIS A 436 -1.20 2.34 22.60
CA HIS A 436 -0.96 1.01 23.19
C HIS A 436 0.45 0.90 23.79
N TYR A 437 1.46 1.44 23.09
CA TYR A 437 2.87 1.30 23.47
C TYR A 437 3.43 2.39 24.41
N CYS A 438 2.74 3.50 24.65
CA CYS A 438 3.33 4.61 25.40
C CYS A 438 3.54 4.27 26.89
N VAL A 439 4.81 4.22 27.31
CA VAL A 439 5.22 4.08 28.72
C VAL A 439 5.49 5.41 29.43
N HIS A 440 5.45 6.55 28.73
CA HIS A 440 5.78 7.85 29.32
C HIS A 440 4.68 8.34 30.29
N PRO A 441 4.96 8.54 31.61
CA PRO A 441 3.91 8.72 32.62
C PRO A 441 2.99 9.95 32.44
N ARG A 442 3.48 11.03 31.82
CA ARG A 442 2.65 12.20 31.47
C ARG A 442 1.72 11.92 30.27
N VAL A 443 2.20 11.15 29.31
CA VAL A 443 1.57 10.99 27.98
C VAL A 443 0.57 9.85 27.97
N ARG A 444 0.93 8.70 28.57
CA ARG A 444 0.06 7.50 28.67
C ARG A 444 -1.30 7.80 29.34
N LYS A 445 -1.36 8.84 30.17
CA LYS A 445 -2.57 9.27 30.90
C LYS A 445 -3.47 10.23 30.12
N LEU A 446 -3.06 10.68 28.93
CA LEU A 446 -3.90 11.52 28.08
C LEU A 446 -4.96 10.64 27.38
N GLU A 447 -6.20 11.13 27.37
CA GLU A 447 -7.26 10.52 26.57
C GLU A 447 -7.09 10.88 25.06
N GLY A 448 -8.00 10.39 24.22
CA GLY A 448 -7.80 10.32 22.76
C GLY A 448 -7.48 11.65 22.07
N GLY A 449 -6.66 11.58 21.00
CA GLY A 449 -6.14 12.74 20.27
C GLY A 449 -4.77 13.16 20.80
N ASN A 450 -4.78 13.90 21.91
CA ASN A 450 -3.64 14.66 22.46
C ASN A 450 -2.35 13.84 22.66
N LEU A 451 -2.45 12.52 22.85
CA LEU A 451 -1.31 11.61 23.01
C LEU A 451 -0.33 11.62 21.82
N THR A 452 -0.82 11.83 20.59
CA THR A 452 0.05 11.83 19.40
C THR A 452 0.87 13.12 19.30
N ASP A 453 0.24 14.26 19.59
CA ASP A 453 0.80 15.61 19.48
C ASP A 453 1.79 15.90 20.60
N GLU A 454 1.39 15.64 21.85
CA GLU A 454 2.27 15.69 23.04
C GLU A 454 3.51 14.78 22.84
N CYS A 455 3.33 13.62 22.18
CA CYS A 455 4.44 12.75 21.85
C CYS A 455 5.34 13.33 20.76
N ALA A 456 4.83 14.11 19.80
CA ALA A 456 5.65 14.83 18.83
C ALA A 456 6.43 15.97 19.51
N ASP A 457 5.78 16.81 20.32
CA ASP A 457 6.44 17.90 21.05
C ASP A 457 7.56 17.42 21.98
N LEU A 458 7.40 16.25 22.63
CA LEU A 458 8.46 15.61 23.42
C LEU A 458 9.61 15.00 22.58
N LEU A 459 9.38 14.72 21.29
CA LEU A 459 10.41 14.25 20.37
C LEU A 459 11.18 15.42 19.76
N ASP A 460 10.48 16.47 19.34
CA ASP A 460 11.08 17.65 18.69
C ASP A 460 11.85 18.52 19.69
N SER A 461 11.42 18.56 20.95
CA SER A 461 12.23 19.11 22.06
C SER A 461 13.31 18.14 22.57
N MET A 462 13.41 16.93 22.01
CA MET A 462 14.31 15.84 22.42
C MET A 462 14.23 15.42 23.90
N THR A 463 13.18 15.86 24.62
CA THR A 463 12.97 15.62 26.05
C THR A 463 12.40 14.22 26.39
N CYS A 464 11.96 13.44 25.39
CA CYS A 464 11.42 12.10 25.59
C CYS A 464 12.48 11.08 26.04
N ARG A 465 12.79 11.07 27.35
CA ARG A 465 13.82 10.22 27.99
C ARG A 465 13.83 8.75 27.55
N PHE A 466 12.66 8.16 27.30
CA PHE A 466 12.51 6.77 26.88
C PHE A 466 12.99 6.54 25.44
N GLN A 467 12.75 7.49 24.53
CA GLN A 467 13.25 7.43 23.16
C GLN A 467 14.73 7.80 23.09
N THR A 468 15.17 8.80 23.86
CA THR A 468 16.58 9.20 23.92
C THR A 468 17.45 8.05 24.45
N LYS A 469 17.02 7.34 25.51
CA LYS A 469 17.69 6.11 25.97
C LYS A 469 17.67 5.00 24.91
N GLY A 470 16.51 4.74 24.30
CA GLY A 470 16.36 3.72 23.25
C GLY A 470 17.29 3.93 22.04
N LYS A 471 17.50 5.19 21.62
CA LYS A 471 18.48 5.56 20.58
C LYS A 471 19.94 5.32 21.02
N GLN A 472 20.26 5.49 22.31
CA GLN A 472 21.62 5.42 22.84
C GLN A 472 22.08 4.01 23.24
N ARG A 473 21.16 3.16 23.72
CA ARG A 473 21.52 1.84 24.29
C ARG A 473 20.76 0.67 23.66
N ASN A 474 19.46 0.85 23.42
CA ASN A 474 18.58 -0.19 22.87
C ASN A 474 18.62 -1.49 23.69
N GLU A 475 18.58 -1.37 25.02
CA GLU A 475 18.57 -2.50 25.97
C GLU A 475 17.40 -3.46 25.71
N ILE A 476 16.26 -2.96 25.20
CA ILE A 476 15.13 -3.83 24.79
C ILE A 476 15.59 -4.91 23.80
N ARG A 477 16.50 -4.61 22.86
CA ARG A 477 17.01 -5.59 21.87
C ARG A 477 17.76 -6.77 22.49
N LEU A 478 18.28 -6.63 23.72
CA LEU A 478 19.00 -7.69 24.44
C LEU A 478 18.08 -8.51 25.36
N HIS A 479 16.91 -7.98 25.71
CA HIS A 479 16.00 -8.56 26.71
C HIS A 479 14.61 -8.94 26.17
N ALA A 480 14.27 -8.55 24.94
CA ALA A 480 13.04 -8.97 24.28
C ALA A 480 13.04 -10.49 24.04
N PRO A 481 11.96 -11.22 24.39
CA PRO A 481 11.83 -12.63 24.04
C PRO A 481 11.66 -12.79 22.51
N PRO A 482 11.93 -13.98 21.93
CA PRO A 482 11.81 -14.20 20.48
C PRO A 482 10.40 -13.97 19.89
N VAL A 483 9.35 -14.10 20.72
CA VAL A 483 7.95 -13.81 20.36
C VAL A 483 7.29 -13.04 21.50
N TRP A 484 6.70 -11.90 21.19
CA TRP A 484 6.13 -10.94 22.15
C TRP A 484 4.81 -10.33 21.67
N ASP A 485 3.99 -9.89 22.62
CA ASP A 485 2.80 -9.05 22.37
C ASP A 485 3.00 -7.60 22.87
N ILE A 486 1.97 -6.75 22.76
CA ILE A 486 2.02 -5.34 23.22
C ILE A 486 2.32 -5.29 24.71
N GLU A 487 1.66 -6.16 25.48
CA GLU A 487 1.72 -6.21 26.92
C GLU A 487 3.12 -6.60 27.42
N ASP A 488 3.74 -7.64 26.82
CA ASP A 488 5.16 -7.99 27.05
C ASP A 488 6.09 -6.77 26.84
N MET A 489 5.95 -6.09 25.70
CA MET A 489 6.81 -4.96 25.33
C MET A 489 6.57 -3.70 26.17
N VAL A 490 5.33 -3.45 26.60
CA VAL A 490 5.01 -2.34 27.52
C VAL A 490 5.58 -2.61 28.92
N ALA A 491 5.52 -3.85 29.41
CA ALA A 491 6.14 -4.25 30.66
C ALA A 491 7.67 -4.13 30.60
N LEU A 492 8.30 -4.65 29.55
CA LEU A 492 9.75 -4.56 29.35
C LEU A 492 10.23 -3.11 29.14
N GLY A 493 9.50 -2.32 28.35
CA GLY A 493 9.79 -0.92 28.08
C GLY A 493 9.69 -0.04 29.34
N ASP A 494 8.72 -0.28 30.23
CA ASP A 494 8.70 0.41 31.52
C ASP A 494 9.74 -0.16 32.51
N HIS A 495 10.10 -1.45 32.47
CA HIS A 495 11.20 -1.96 33.30
C HIS A 495 12.54 -1.30 32.94
N LEU A 496 12.89 -1.31 31.64
CA LEU A 496 14.14 -0.75 31.12
C LEU A 496 14.10 0.78 30.95
N LYS A 497 12.93 1.42 31.07
CA LYS A 497 12.71 2.86 30.78
C LYS A 497 13.16 3.27 29.37
N GLU A 498 12.91 2.40 28.39
CA GLU A 498 13.09 2.66 26.95
C GLU A 498 11.74 2.68 26.21
N CYS A 499 11.68 3.16 24.97
CA CYS A 499 10.41 3.32 24.24
C CYS A 499 10.06 2.08 23.39
N PRO A 500 9.09 1.24 23.79
CA PRO A 500 8.78 0.02 23.05
C PRO A 500 8.08 0.30 21.71
N TYR A 501 7.40 1.46 21.55
CA TYR A 501 6.83 1.88 20.27
C TYR A 501 7.90 1.96 19.18
N PHE A 502 8.98 2.70 19.43
CA PHE A 502 10.05 2.87 18.45
C PHE A 502 10.91 1.62 18.31
N TYR A 503 11.04 0.80 19.36
CA TYR A 503 11.60 -0.55 19.21
C TYR A 503 10.78 -1.39 18.22
N ALA A 504 9.47 -1.56 18.44
CA ALA A 504 8.58 -2.33 17.57
C ALA A 504 8.62 -1.83 16.11
N ARG A 505 8.57 -0.51 15.89
CA ARG A 505 8.77 0.13 14.59
C ARG A 505 10.12 -0.23 13.96
N SER A 506 11.22 -0.19 14.71
CA SER A 506 12.57 -0.52 14.21
C SER A 506 12.78 -2.00 13.86
N GLN A 507 11.90 -2.90 14.32
CA GLN A 507 11.97 -4.33 13.97
C GLN A 507 11.25 -4.66 12.66
N GLU A 508 10.51 -3.73 12.04
CA GLU A 508 9.75 -3.97 10.80
C GLU A 508 10.64 -4.42 9.64
N ASP A 509 11.68 -3.66 9.29
CA ASP A 509 12.58 -3.95 8.15
C ASP A 509 13.32 -5.31 8.23
N ILE A 510 13.35 -5.92 9.42
CA ILE A 510 14.12 -7.13 9.73
C ILE A 510 13.25 -8.32 10.19
N ALA A 511 11.94 -8.15 10.30
CA ALA A 511 11.02 -9.20 10.69
C ALA A 511 10.73 -10.17 9.51
N GLU A 512 10.66 -11.47 9.81
CA GLU A 512 10.12 -12.49 8.91
C GLU A 512 8.59 -12.33 8.81
N ILE A 513 7.94 -12.02 9.94
CA ILE A 513 6.50 -11.81 10.05
C ILE A 513 6.15 -10.54 10.84
N VAL A 514 5.31 -9.70 10.26
CA VAL A 514 4.80 -8.45 10.84
C VAL A 514 3.33 -8.64 11.18
N PHE A 515 2.97 -8.49 12.45
CA PHE A 515 1.57 -8.51 12.90
C PHE A 515 1.02 -7.08 12.94
N CYS A 516 -0.18 -6.85 12.39
CA CYS A 516 -0.79 -5.52 12.41
C CYS A 516 -2.33 -5.55 12.25
N PRO A 517 -3.08 -4.53 12.70
CA PRO A 517 -4.49 -4.41 12.36
C PRO A 517 -4.71 -4.11 10.86
N TYR A 518 -5.86 -4.53 10.29
CA TYR A 518 -6.17 -4.38 8.85
C TYR A 518 -5.85 -3.01 8.25
N ASN A 519 -6.17 -1.92 8.97
CA ASN A 519 -5.98 -0.56 8.47
C ASN A 519 -4.50 -0.21 8.23
N TYR A 520 -3.53 -0.86 8.89
CA TYR A 520 -2.10 -0.67 8.59
C TYR A 520 -1.72 -1.12 7.17
N ILE A 521 -2.51 -2.01 6.55
CA ILE A 521 -2.29 -2.51 5.19
C ILE A 521 -3.29 -1.93 4.20
N ILE A 522 -4.51 -1.58 4.62
CA ILE A 522 -5.56 -1.07 3.73
C ILE A 522 -5.51 0.46 3.57
N ASP A 523 -5.24 1.22 4.63
CA ASP A 523 -5.22 2.69 4.60
C ASP A 523 -3.88 3.21 4.01
N PRO A 524 -3.89 3.98 2.90
CA PRO A 524 -2.69 4.55 2.31
C PRO A 524 -1.92 5.48 3.25
N GLN A 525 -2.63 6.23 4.09
CA GLN A 525 -2.06 7.20 5.00
C GLN A 525 -1.32 6.50 6.14
N ILE A 526 -1.90 5.41 6.68
CA ILE A 526 -1.25 4.60 7.72
C ILE A 526 -0.07 3.82 7.11
N ARG A 527 -0.20 3.23 5.92
CA ARG A 527 0.92 2.59 5.20
C ARG A 527 2.11 3.52 5.08
N SER A 528 1.92 4.71 4.51
CA SER A 528 2.99 5.71 4.29
C SER A 528 3.57 6.22 5.61
N SER A 529 2.73 6.52 6.61
CA SER A 529 3.19 6.92 7.97
C SER A 529 3.98 5.81 8.69
N CYS A 530 3.80 4.56 8.28
CA CYS A 530 4.52 3.39 8.76
C CYS A 530 5.62 2.92 7.81
N SER A 531 5.86 3.60 6.68
CA SER A 531 6.83 3.19 5.64
C SER A 531 6.60 1.77 5.06
N ILE A 532 5.41 1.19 5.25
CA ILE A 532 5.08 -0.20 4.91
C ILE A 532 5.14 -0.37 3.39
N THR A 533 6.07 -1.21 2.91
CA THR A 533 6.24 -1.54 1.49
C THR A 533 5.66 -2.92 1.19
N LEU A 534 4.54 -2.96 0.48
CA LEU A 534 3.84 -4.21 0.12
C LEU A 534 4.48 -4.97 -1.07
N LYS A 535 5.47 -4.37 -1.74
CA LYS A 535 6.08 -4.93 -2.95
C LYS A 535 6.72 -6.29 -2.70
N ASN A 536 6.22 -7.32 -3.40
CA ASN A 536 6.65 -8.72 -3.23
C ASN A 536 6.39 -9.30 -1.81
N ALA A 537 5.53 -8.67 -1.01
CA ALA A 537 5.12 -9.17 0.30
C ALA A 537 3.98 -10.20 0.20
N VAL A 538 3.84 -11.03 1.22
CA VAL A 538 2.69 -11.92 1.42
C VAL A 538 1.78 -11.28 2.46
N VAL A 539 0.49 -11.15 2.18
CA VAL A 539 -0.48 -10.57 3.13
C VAL A 539 -1.56 -11.58 3.48
N ILE A 540 -1.75 -11.81 4.78
CA ILE A 540 -2.76 -12.72 5.33
C ILE A 540 -3.74 -11.87 6.15
N PHE A 541 -5.03 -11.95 5.87
CA PHE A 541 -6.09 -11.32 6.67
C PHE A 541 -6.93 -12.41 7.34
N ASP A 542 -6.85 -12.53 8.68
CA ASP A 542 -7.57 -13.55 9.47
C ASP A 542 -8.75 -12.96 10.25
N GLU A 543 -9.90 -13.61 10.10
CA GLU A 543 -11.28 -13.13 10.34
C GLU A 543 -11.72 -11.97 9.43
N ALA A 544 -11.38 -12.06 8.13
CA ALA A 544 -11.58 -11.04 7.09
C ALA A 544 -13.05 -10.68 6.71
N HIS A 545 -14.07 -11.08 7.48
CA HIS A 545 -15.48 -10.86 7.12
C HIS A 545 -15.95 -9.39 7.10
N ASN A 546 -15.18 -8.45 7.68
CA ASN A 546 -15.41 -7.00 7.55
C ASN A 546 -14.34 -6.29 6.69
N ILE A 547 -13.57 -7.02 5.86
CA ILE A 547 -12.52 -6.38 5.06
C ILE A 547 -13.09 -5.42 4.01
N GLU A 548 -14.28 -5.71 3.47
CA GLU A 548 -14.99 -4.81 2.57
C GLU A 548 -15.28 -3.45 3.23
N ASP A 549 -15.78 -3.45 4.46
CA ASP A 549 -16.12 -2.23 5.21
C ASP A 549 -14.88 -1.39 5.45
N VAL A 550 -13.77 -2.03 5.86
CA VAL A 550 -12.49 -1.32 6.09
C VAL A 550 -11.91 -0.77 4.78
N CYS A 551 -12.16 -1.42 3.64
CA CYS A 551 -11.81 -0.88 2.32
C CYS A 551 -12.71 0.30 1.90
N ARG A 552 -14.03 0.23 2.13
CA ARG A 552 -14.97 1.35 1.91
C ARG A 552 -14.60 2.55 2.79
N ASP A 553 -14.34 2.32 4.07
CA ASP A 553 -13.90 3.33 5.04
C ASP A 553 -12.57 3.99 4.63
N ALA A 554 -11.56 3.20 4.23
CA ALA A 554 -10.24 3.72 3.83
C ALA A 554 -10.25 4.52 2.51
N ALA A 555 -11.26 4.31 1.66
CA ALA A 555 -11.53 5.14 0.48
C ALA A 555 -12.58 6.24 0.75
N SER A 556 -12.97 6.48 2.01
CA SER A 556 -13.95 7.48 2.42
C SER A 556 -13.35 8.53 3.36
N PHE A 557 -14.06 9.65 3.58
CA PHE A 557 -13.78 10.55 4.69
C PHE A 557 -15.05 11.19 5.26
N GLU A 558 -14.98 11.61 6.53
CA GLU A 558 -15.94 12.53 7.16
C GLU A 558 -15.23 13.77 7.72
N LEU A 559 -15.60 14.95 7.22
CA LEU A 559 -15.08 16.24 7.66
C LEU A 559 -16.15 16.93 8.53
N HIS A 560 -15.95 16.89 9.84
CA HIS A 560 -16.75 17.66 10.80
C HIS A 560 -16.52 19.16 10.58
N GLN A 561 -17.58 19.97 10.56
CA GLN A 561 -17.44 21.41 10.29
C GLN A 561 -16.50 22.12 11.27
N ALA A 562 -16.54 21.78 12.57
CA ALA A 562 -15.62 22.35 13.56
C ALA A 562 -14.15 22.10 13.20
N SER A 563 -13.83 20.89 12.68
CA SER A 563 -12.47 20.55 12.22
C SER A 563 -12.05 21.36 10.99
N LEU A 564 -12.97 21.67 10.07
CA LEU A 564 -12.72 22.57 8.94
C LEU A 564 -12.47 24.01 9.41
N GLU A 565 -13.29 24.51 10.33
CA GLU A 565 -13.14 25.85 10.89
C GLU A 565 -11.84 26.02 11.69
N ASP A 566 -11.47 25.03 12.51
CA ASP A 566 -10.22 25.06 13.26
C ASP A 566 -8.98 24.87 12.37
N SER A 567 -9.06 24.00 11.36
CA SER A 567 -8.00 23.86 10.35
C SER A 567 -7.81 25.15 9.54
N ALA A 568 -8.88 25.84 9.18
CA ALA A 568 -8.82 27.14 8.51
C ALA A 568 -8.16 28.21 9.39
N LYS A 569 -8.43 28.23 10.70
CA LYS A 569 -7.76 29.12 11.67
C LYS A 569 -6.26 28.82 11.72
N ILE A 570 -5.87 27.55 11.91
CA ILE A 570 -4.48 27.10 11.99
C ILE A 570 -3.70 27.51 10.72
N LEU A 571 -4.24 27.21 9.54
CA LEU A 571 -3.62 27.55 8.25
C LEU A 571 -3.56 29.08 8.01
N THR A 572 -4.54 29.84 8.50
CA THR A 572 -4.53 31.32 8.42
C THR A 572 -3.46 31.91 9.34
N THR A 573 -3.36 31.45 10.59
CA THR A 573 -2.30 31.87 11.53
C THR A 573 -0.91 31.46 11.03
N ALA A 574 -0.78 30.30 10.38
CA ALA A 574 0.46 29.88 9.72
C ALA A 574 0.90 30.86 8.63
N LEU A 575 -0.02 31.28 7.75
CA LEU A 575 0.26 32.26 6.69
C LEU A 575 0.55 33.68 7.21
N GLN A 576 -0.04 34.05 8.35
CA GLN A 576 0.18 35.35 9.00
C GLN A 576 1.49 35.44 9.81
N ASN A 577 2.14 34.31 10.12
CA ASN A 577 3.37 34.32 10.89
C ASN A 577 4.55 34.86 10.05
N PRO A 578 5.23 35.95 10.47
CA PRO A 578 6.36 36.52 9.73
C PRO A 578 7.55 35.56 9.63
N ASN A 579 7.71 34.61 10.56
CA ASN A 579 8.84 33.68 10.60
C ASN A 579 8.69 32.51 9.60
N VAL A 580 7.60 32.44 8.84
CA VAL A 580 7.38 31.43 7.79
C VAL A 580 7.95 31.95 6.47
N SER A 581 8.77 31.14 5.80
CA SER A 581 9.36 31.51 4.49
C SER A 581 8.30 31.65 3.41
N ASP A 582 8.56 32.49 2.40
CA ASP A 582 7.55 32.76 1.38
C ASP A 582 7.27 31.56 0.44
N SER A 583 8.17 30.58 0.37
CA SER A 583 7.89 29.26 -0.21
C SER A 583 6.82 28.51 0.61
N LYS A 584 7.00 28.39 1.93
CA LYS A 584 5.96 27.80 2.79
C LYS A 584 4.64 28.58 2.72
N LYS A 585 4.68 29.90 2.57
CA LYS A 585 3.48 30.72 2.31
C LYS A 585 2.91 30.53 0.90
N HIS A 586 3.67 30.05 -0.08
CA HIS A 586 3.14 29.62 -1.38
C HIS A 586 2.37 28.30 -1.21
N ASP A 587 2.95 27.32 -0.53
CA ASP A 587 2.42 25.95 -0.45
C ASP A 587 1.24 25.81 0.53
N LEU A 588 1.21 26.62 1.60
CA LEU A 588 0.07 26.71 2.52
C LEU A 588 -1.18 27.37 1.92
N LYS A 589 -1.07 28.20 0.87
CA LYS A 589 -2.21 28.91 0.25
C LYS A 589 -3.19 27.94 -0.46
N PRO A 590 -2.75 26.99 -1.30
CA PRO A 590 -3.60 25.91 -1.81
C PRO A 590 -4.32 25.15 -0.70
N LEU A 591 -3.60 24.73 0.35
CA LEU A 591 -4.18 23.95 1.45
C LEU A 591 -5.27 24.73 2.21
N LEU A 592 -5.07 26.03 2.45
CA LEU A 592 -6.12 26.91 2.99
C LEU A 592 -7.32 27.07 2.03
N LYS A 593 -7.08 27.21 0.72
CA LYS A 593 -8.16 27.26 -0.28
C LYS A 593 -9.01 25.99 -0.27
N LEU A 594 -8.38 24.82 -0.15
CA LEU A 594 -9.04 23.52 -0.09
C LEU A 594 -9.98 23.42 1.12
N ILE A 595 -9.50 23.73 2.33
CA ILE A 595 -10.33 23.70 3.55
C ILE A 595 -11.46 24.75 3.52
N ASN A 596 -11.17 25.96 3.04
CA ASN A 596 -12.20 27.00 2.90
C ASN A 596 -13.25 26.67 1.83
N GLY A 597 -12.86 25.99 0.75
CA GLY A 597 -13.78 25.46 -0.27
C GLY A 597 -14.80 24.50 0.33
N TRP A 598 -14.32 23.53 1.11
CA TRP A 598 -15.17 22.59 1.85
C TRP A 598 -16.12 23.28 2.84
N ASN A 599 -15.63 24.24 3.63
CA ASN A 599 -16.47 24.95 4.60
C ASN A 599 -17.53 25.85 3.92
N ARG A 600 -17.17 26.50 2.80
CA ARG A 600 -18.10 27.27 1.95
C ARG A 600 -19.17 26.36 1.35
N TRP A 601 -18.77 25.22 0.78
CA TRP A 601 -19.71 24.25 0.22
C TRP A 601 -20.70 23.74 1.27
N LEU A 602 -20.20 23.24 2.40
CA LEU A 602 -21.03 22.70 3.47
C LEU A 602 -22.00 23.77 4.00
N THR A 603 -21.54 25.02 4.15
CA THR A 603 -22.39 26.15 4.55
C THR A 603 -23.49 26.46 3.53
N ASN A 604 -23.18 26.43 2.23
CA ASN A 604 -24.17 26.62 1.16
C ASN A 604 -25.20 25.49 1.08
N VAL A 605 -24.82 24.25 1.41
CA VAL A 605 -25.71 23.08 1.30
C VAL A 605 -26.64 22.90 2.50
N LYS A 606 -26.27 23.38 3.71
CA LYS A 606 -27.09 23.32 4.95
C LYS A 606 -28.59 23.61 4.76
N PRO A 607 -29.04 24.66 4.04
CA PRO A 607 -30.47 24.96 3.90
C PRO A 607 -31.24 23.98 2.99
N THR A 608 -30.53 23.08 2.29
CA THR A 608 -31.09 22.14 1.31
C THR A 608 -31.18 20.70 1.83
N LEU A 609 -30.71 20.45 3.07
CA LEU A 609 -30.78 19.15 3.73
C LEU A 609 -32.24 18.70 3.87
N LYS A 610 -32.49 17.41 3.64
CA LYS A 610 -33.81 16.80 3.82
C LYS A 610 -33.80 15.82 5.00
N PRO A 611 -34.83 15.80 5.86
CA PRO A 611 -34.92 14.83 6.94
C PRO A 611 -35.06 13.41 6.36
N MET A 612 -34.32 12.47 6.94
CA MET A 612 -34.40 11.05 6.64
C MET A 612 -34.55 10.34 8.00
N GLY A 613 -35.75 9.82 8.28
CA GLY A 613 -36.06 9.34 9.63
C GLY A 613 -36.12 10.47 10.68
N TYR A 614 -35.71 10.16 11.91
CA TYR A 614 -35.88 11.04 13.08
C TYR A 614 -34.58 11.71 13.58
N GLU A 615 -33.42 11.20 13.17
CA GLU A 615 -32.12 11.48 13.82
C GLU A 615 -31.08 12.12 12.89
N TYR A 616 -31.35 12.13 11.57
CA TYR A 616 -30.46 12.66 10.54
C TYR A 616 -31.20 13.44 9.44
N GLU A 617 -30.58 14.52 8.97
CA GLU A 617 -30.93 15.25 7.75
C GLU A 617 -29.75 15.14 6.77
N THR A 618 -30.01 14.93 5.49
CA THR A 618 -28.94 14.76 4.50
C THR A 618 -29.29 15.34 3.12
N ARG A 619 -28.26 15.70 2.36
CA ARG A 619 -28.33 16.01 0.93
C ARG A 619 -27.19 15.24 0.24
N GLN A 620 -27.55 14.34 -0.66
CA GLN A 620 -26.62 13.48 -1.40
C GLN A 620 -26.49 13.94 -2.86
N TYR A 621 -25.33 13.66 -3.44
CA TYR A 621 -24.87 14.02 -4.77
C TYR A 621 -24.18 12.81 -5.43
N SER A 622 -24.21 12.71 -6.75
CA SER A 622 -23.46 11.68 -7.48
C SER A 622 -21.95 11.99 -7.46
N GLY A 623 -21.10 11.01 -7.80
CA GLY A 623 -19.65 11.27 -7.94
C GLY A 623 -19.30 12.27 -9.05
N PRO A 624 -19.96 12.28 -10.22
CA PRO A 624 -19.83 13.37 -11.19
C PRO A 624 -20.17 14.75 -10.62
N ASP A 625 -21.24 14.87 -9.83
CA ASP A 625 -21.55 16.10 -9.10
C ASP A 625 -20.45 16.43 -8.08
N ALA A 626 -19.89 15.42 -7.40
CA ALA A 626 -18.83 15.59 -6.41
C ALA A 626 -17.54 16.12 -7.04
N ALA A 627 -17.15 15.61 -8.21
CA ALA A 627 -16.01 16.13 -8.97
C ALA A 627 -16.24 17.57 -9.45
N ALA A 628 -17.46 17.90 -9.91
CA ALA A 628 -17.82 19.27 -10.27
C ALA A 628 -17.76 20.22 -9.06
N ILE A 629 -18.27 19.80 -7.90
CA ILE A 629 -18.21 20.54 -6.63
C ILE A 629 -16.77 20.74 -6.15
N LEU A 630 -15.93 19.70 -6.22
CA LEU A 630 -14.50 19.79 -5.90
C LEU A 630 -13.77 20.80 -6.79
N SER A 631 -14.09 20.80 -8.09
CA SER A 631 -13.56 21.79 -9.05
C SER A 631 -14.03 23.21 -8.72
N GLU A 632 -15.33 23.45 -8.56
CA GLU A 632 -15.90 24.78 -8.31
C GLU A 632 -15.48 25.38 -6.95
N TYR A 633 -15.64 24.61 -5.86
CA TYR A 633 -15.45 25.14 -4.50
C TYR A 633 -14.00 25.07 -4.03
N CYS A 634 -13.26 24.02 -4.39
CA CYS A 634 -11.89 23.81 -3.92
C CYS A 634 -10.83 24.12 -5.00
N GLY A 635 -11.18 24.00 -6.28
CA GLY A 635 -10.22 23.98 -7.39
C GLY A 635 -9.46 22.66 -7.50
N LEU A 636 -10.02 21.57 -6.97
CA LEU A 636 -9.41 20.24 -6.97
C LEU A 636 -9.92 19.45 -8.18
N THR A 637 -9.03 19.15 -9.11
CA THR A 637 -9.28 18.46 -10.39
C THR A 637 -8.21 17.38 -10.60
N PRO A 638 -8.35 16.47 -11.59
CA PRO A 638 -7.33 15.48 -11.90
C PRO A 638 -5.95 16.11 -12.17
N GLU A 639 -5.92 17.29 -12.77
CA GLU A 639 -4.70 18.02 -13.15
C GLU A 639 -4.08 18.80 -11.97
N SER A 640 -4.90 19.27 -11.02
CA SER A 640 -4.40 20.01 -9.85
C SER A 640 -4.07 19.12 -8.65
N LEU A 641 -4.57 17.88 -8.61
CA LEU A 641 -4.38 16.94 -7.51
C LEU A 641 -2.91 16.76 -7.11
N ASP A 642 -2.01 16.52 -8.09
CA ASP A 642 -0.60 16.27 -7.79
C ASP A 642 0.12 17.54 -7.29
N PHE A 643 -0.30 18.73 -7.74
CA PHE A 643 0.17 19.99 -7.16
C PHE A 643 -0.26 20.16 -5.68
N PHE A 644 -1.49 19.76 -5.32
CA PHE A 644 -1.90 19.73 -3.92
C PHE A 644 -1.14 18.68 -3.09
N LYS A 645 -0.85 17.49 -3.64
CA LYS A 645 -0.01 16.47 -2.99
C LYS A 645 1.41 17.00 -2.73
N MET A 646 2.04 17.62 -3.74
CA MET A 646 3.37 18.23 -3.61
C MET A 646 3.40 19.36 -2.58
N ALA A 647 2.38 20.23 -2.55
CA ALA A 647 2.26 21.27 -1.54
C ALA A 647 2.09 20.69 -0.12
N MET A 648 1.35 19.59 0.03
CA MET A 648 1.22 18.88 1.30
C MET A 648 2.55 18.23 1.74
N GLU A 649 3.25 17.57 0.83
CA GLU A 649 4.55 16.93 1.08
C GLU A 649 5.64 17.96 1.43
N ALA A 650 5.68 19.10 0.75
CA ALA A 650 6.59 20.21 1.06
C ALA A 650 6.38 20.76 2.49
N VAL A 651 5.12 20.86 2.94
CA VAL A 651 4.82 21.29 4.31
C VAL A 651 5.20 20.22 5.35
N MET A 652 5.00 18.93 5.05
CA MET A 652 5.30 17.82 5.98
C MET A 652 6.79 17.42 6.04
N THR A 653 7.55 17.54 4.95
CA THR A 653 8.96 17.14 4.91
C THR A 653 9.85 18.07 5.74
N ASP A 654 9.53 19.36 5.77
CA ASP A 654 10.27 20.39 6.50
C ASP A 654 10.06 20.31 8.05
N GLU A 655 8.98 19.64 8.49
CA GLU A 655 8.85 19.21 9.89
C GLU A 655 9.92 18.15 10.26
N ASN A 656 10.23 17.23 9.34
CA ASN A 656 10.98 15.99 9.59
C ASN A 656 12.52 16.05 9.45
N ILE A 657 13.10 17.19 9.06
CA ILE A 657 14.57 17.34 8.97
C ILE A 657 15.20 17.14 10.37
N PRO A 658 16.07 16.12 10.58
CA PRO A 658 16.81 15.96 11.83
C PRO A 658 17.92 17.01 11.92
N GLU A 659 18.14 17.57 13.12
CA GLU A 659 19.21 18.54 13.35
C GLU A 659 20.60 17.88 13.19
N GLY A 660 21.29 18.24 12.10
CA GLY A 660 22.62 17.77 11.75
C GLY A 660 23.60 18.94 11.59
N GLU A 661 24.52 19.08 12.55
CA GLU A 661 25.80 19.79 12.45
C GLU A 661 25.83 21.31 12.12
N PHE A 662 24.68 22.00 12.05
CA PHE A 662 24.63 23.47 12.08
C PHE A 662 23.89 24.00 13.31
N ALA A 663 24.46 25.06 13.92
CA ALA A 663 23.99 25.61 15.18
C ALA A 663 22.61 26.30 15.05
N PRO A 664 21.74 26.19 16.07
CA PRO A 664 20.42 26.82 16.04
C PRO A 664 20.54 28.34 16.25
N ASP A 665 20.10 29.12 15.27
CA ASP A 665 19.79 30.54 15.47
C ASP A 665 18.36 30.65 16.04
N GLU A 666 18.22 31.22 17.24
CA GLU A 666 17.20 30.81 18.23
C GLU A 666 15.76 31.34 17.96
N THR A 667 15.45 31.75 16.73
CA THR A 667 14.29 32.61 16.42
C THR A 667 13.25 32.00 15.46
N THR A 668 13.62 31.05 14.60
CA THR A 668 12.73 30.46 13.58
C THR A 668 11.88 29.30 14.13
N LYS A 669 10.94 29.61 15.03
CA LYS A 669 9.91 28.65 15.49
C LYS A 669 9.20 27.99 14.29
N LYS A 670 9.47 26.69 14.06
CA LYS A 670 8.75 25.88 13.06
C LYS A 670 7.24 26.00 13.28
N VAL A 671 6.51 26.43 12.26
CA VAL A 671 5.05 26.34 12.27
C VAL A 671 4.66 24.92 11.90
N LYS A 672 4.30 24.15 12.91
CA LYS A 672 3.71 22.82 12.73
C LYS A 672 2.25 22.95 12.30
N LEU A 673 1.77 22.04 11.45
CA LEU A 673 0.33 21.82 11.32
C LEU A 673 -0.12 20.83 12.42
N GLY A 674 -1.18 21.17 13.15
CA GLY A 674 -1.76 20.24 14.13
C GLY A 674 -2.22 18.96 13.44
N MET A 675 -2.00 17.80 14.06
CA MET A 675 -2.25 16.50 13.41
C MET A 675 -3.68 16.36 12.89
N ALA A 676 -4.68 16.95 13.54
CA ALA A 676 -6.06 16.97 13.04
C ALA A 676 -6.20 17.65 11.66
N THR A 677 -5.47 18.75 11.42
CA THR A 677 -5.42 19.45 10.12
C THR A 677 -4.65 18.65 9.09
N VAL A 678 -3.53 18.02 9.49
CA VAL A 678 -2.76 17.12 8.62
C VAL A 678 -3.64 15.95 8.16
N MET A 679 -4.30 15.27 9.09
CA MET A 679 -5.23 14.17 8.80
C MET A 679 -6.33 14.62 7.85
N ALA A 680 -7.02 15.74 8.13
CA ALA A 680 -8.11 16.24 7.29
C ALA A 680 -7.65 16.53 5.83
N LEU A 681 -6.50 17.18 5.65
CA LEU A 681 -5.94 17.45 4.32
C LEU A 681 -5.54 16.15 3.59
N SER A 682 -4.82 15.25 4.25
CA SER A 682 -4.41 13.97 3.66
C SER A 682 -5.61 13.10 3.26
N SER A 683 -6.65 13.00 4.10
CA SER A 683 -7.85 12.22 3.75
C SER A 683 -8.60 12.80 2.54
N ILE A 684 -8.67 14.13 2.40
CA ILE A 684 -9.24 14.76 1.19
C ILE A 684 -8.45 14.37 -0.06
N LEU A 685 -7.11 14.46 0.00
CA LEU A 685 -6.25 14.18 -1.17
C LEU A 685 -6.19 12.70 -1.53
N ASN A 686 -6.23 11.79 -0.54
CA ASN A 686 -6.28 10.35 -0.77
C ASN A 686 -7.59 9.91 -1.44
N VAL A 687 -8.73 10.45 -1.00
CA VAL A 687 -10.04 10.12 -1.61
C VAL A 687 -10.19 10.80 -2.98
N ALA A 688 -9.61 11.98 -3.19
CA ALA A 688 -9.53 12.59 -4.52
C ALA A 688 -8.65 11.79 -5.49
N ASP A 689 -7.57 11.16 -5.01
CA ASP A 689 -6.78 10.20 -5.81
C ASP A 689 -7.64 9.02 -6.28
N TYR A 690 -8.37 8.37 -5.36
CA TYR A 690 -9.30 7.29 -5.71
C TYR A 690 -10.40 7.74 -6.70
N LEU A 691 -10.97 8.94 -6.51
CA LEU A 691 -12.03 9.49 -7.36
C LEU A 691 -11.56 9.80 -8.79
N PHE A 692 -10.34 10.33 -8.95
CA PHE A 692 -9.79 10.73 -10.25
C PHE A 692 -9.01 9.61 -10.97
N ARG A 693 -8.69 8.52 -10.27
CA ARG A 693 -7.88 7.41 -10.76
C ARG A 693 -8.35 6.84 -12.11
N ASN A 694 -7.38 6.48 -12.96
CA ASN A 694 -7.60 5.81 -14.24
C ASN A 694 -8.64 6.52 -15.13
N LYS A 695 -8.56 7.86 -15.22
CA LYS A 695 -9.53 8.73 -15.92
C LYS A 695 -10.92 8.67 -15.30
N MET A 696 -11.00 8.80 -13.96
CA MET A 696 -12.26 8.78 -13.18
C MET A 696 -13.07 7.49 -13.30
N GLN A 697 -12.43 6.31 -13.48
CA GLN A 697 -13.16 5.07 -13.78
C GLN A 697 -14.15 4.64 -12.69
N TYR A 698 -13.85 4.95 -11.42
CA TYR A 698 -14.67 4.61 -10.25
C TYR A 698 -15.65 5.71 -9.84
N ILE A 699 -15.78 6.79 -10.61
CA ILE A 699 -16.50 8.00 -10.17
C ILE A 699 -17.95 7.72 -9.76
N ASN A 700 -18.64 6.77 -10.39
CA ASN A 700 -20.03 6.44 -10.06
C ASN A 700 -20.19 5.69 -8.73
N ASP A 701 -19.12 5.03 -8.26
CA ASP A 701 -19.04 4.29 -7.01
C ASP A 701 -18.88 5.21 -5.78
N PHE A 702 -18.72 6.51 -6.00
CA PHE A 702 -18.65 7.52 -4.95
C PHE A 702 -19.98 8.28 -4.78
N LYS A 703 -20.25 8.70 -3.54
CA LYS A 703 -21.30 9.66 -3.19
C LYS A 703 -20.72 10.77 -2.30
N LEU A 704 -21.07 12.00 -2.64
CA LEU A 704 -20.84 13.15 -1.77
C LEU A 704 -22.11 13.43 -0.98
N ALA A 705 -22.00 13.55 0.34
CA ALA A 705 -23.11 13.82 1.24
C ALA A 705 -22.80 14.97 2.20
N ALA A 706 -23.71 15.93 2.28
CA ALA A 706 -23.82 16.78 3.46
C ALA A 706 -24.76 16.08 4.45
N VAL A 707 -24.33 15.98 5.71
CA VAL A 707 -25.06 15.29 6.78
C VAL A 707 -25.16 16.21 7.99
N ARG A 708 -26.36 16.27 8.59
CA ARG A 708 -26.60 16.83 9.91
C ARG A 708 -27.19 15.74 10.78
N GLN A 709 -26.54 15.42 11.90
CA GLN A 709 -27.00 14.40 12.84
C GLN A 709 -26.95 14.94 14.27
N ARG A 710 -27.65 14.28 15.20
CA ARG A 710 -27.47 14.57 16.63
C ARG A 710 -26.17 13.96 17.14
N GLY A 711 -25.51 14.63 18.08
CA GLY A 711 -24.37 14.06 18.78
C GLY A 711 -24.75 12.83 19.61
N TYR A 712 -23.74 12.06 20.04
CA TYR A 712 -23.93 10.90 20.92
C TYR A 712 -23.41 11.20 22.35
N GLY A 713 -23.89 10.43 23.33
CA GLY A 713 -23.46 10.53 24.72
C GLY A 713 -23.68 11.92 25.33
N ARG A 714 -22.63 12.53 25.89
CA ARG A 714 -22.71 13.86 26.54
C ARG A 714 -23.15 15.00 25.60
N ARG A 715 -23.13 14.82 24.28
CA ARG A 715 -23.57 15.81 23.27
C ARG A 715 -24.94 15.48 22.63
N SER A 716 -25.77 14.64 23.28
CA SER A 716 -27.02 14.13 22.69
C SER A 716 -28.09 15.18 22.33
N GLY A 717 -27.95 16.43 22.78
CA GLY A 717 -28.82 17.54 22.39
C GLY A 717 -28.32 18.36 21.20
N ASP A 718 -27.03 18.26 20.85
CA ASP A 718 -26.39 19.13 19.87
C ASP A 718 -26.53 18.59 18.45
N TRP A 719 -26.67 19.48 17.47
CA TRP A 719 -26.63 19.14 16.05
C TRP A 719 -25.23 19.33 15.48
N GLU A 720 -24.68 18.28 14.88
CA GLU A 720 -23.37 18.28 14.24
C GLU A 720 -23.52 18.21 12.71
N TYR A 721 -22.77 19.05 11.99
CA TYR A 721 -22.72 19.08 10.52
C TYR A 721 -21.42 18.47 10.02
N LYS A 722 -21.51 17.61 9.00
CA LYS A 722 -20.39 16.95 8.35
C LYS A 722 -20.49 17.02 6.82
N ALA A 723 -19.34 17.16 6.16
CA ALA A 723 -19.17 16.88 4.74
C ALA A 723 -18.53 15.50 4.59
N CYS A 724 -19.14 14.59 3.85
CA CYS A 724 -18.70 13.21 3.73
C CYS A 724 -18.53 12.83 2.26
N VAL A 725 -17.45 12.13 1.91
CA VAL A 725 -17.34 11.43 0.64
C VAL A 725 -17.23 9.95 0.96
N TRP A 726 -18.19 9.17 0.47
CA TRP A 726 -18.31 7.74 0.71
C TRP A 726 -17.99 6.95 -0.56
N CYS A 727 -17.04 6.02 -0.45
CA CYS A 727 -16.82 4.99 -1.45
C CYS A 727 -17.75 3.79 -1.18
N LEU A 728 -18.52 3.37 -2.18
CA LEU A 728 -19.46 2.25 -2.04
C LEU A 728 -18.82 0.90 -2.38
N TYR A 729 -17.75 0.90 -3.18
CA TYR A 729 -17.13 -0.31 -3.75
C TYR A 729 -15.76 -0.60 -3.12
N ALA A 730 -15.65 -1.71 -2.39
CA ALA A 730 -14.44 -2.07 -1.65
C ALA A 730 -13.22 -2.35 -2.56
N GLY A 731 -13.45 -2.83 -3.79
CA GLY A 731 -12.40 -3.08 -4.78
C GLY A 731 -11.52 -1.87 -5.12
N VAL A 732 -12.02 -0.64 -4.92
CA VAL A 732 -11.27 0.61 -5.17
C VAL A 732 -10.02 0.71 -4.29
N ALA A 733 -10.15 0.46 -2.98
CA ALA A 733 -9.02 0.44 -2.05
C ALA A 733 -8.26 -0.90 -2.08
N PHE A 734 -8.97 -2.03 -2.23
CA PHE A 734 -8.36 -3.36 -2.18
C PHE A 734 -7.43 -3.63 -3.39
N GLY A 735 -7.71 -3.03 -4.55
CA GLY A 735 -6.86 -3.08 -5.75
C GLY A 735 -5.44 -2.54 -5.57
N ASP A 736 -5.22 -1.59 -4.64
CA ASP A 736 -3.87 -1.09 -4.32
C ASP A 736 -3.00 -2.15 -3.65
N ILE A 737 -3.62 -3.08 -2.94
CA ILE A 737 -2.93 -4.15 -2.21
C ILE A 737 -2.58 -5.27 -3.19
N THR A 738 -3.60 -5.76 -3.92
CA THR A 738 -3.49 -6.93 -4.81
C THR A 738 -2.60 -6.71 -6.02
N SER A 739 -2.33 -5.45 -6.40
CA SER A 739 -1.40 -5.08 -7.48
C SER A 739 0.08 -4.98 -7.06
N GLN A 740 0.39 -4.97 -5.75
CA GLN A 740 1.76 -4.81 -5.23
C GLN A 740 2.30 -6.07 -4.54
N VAL A 741 1.42 -6.80 -3.86
CA VAL A 741 1.73 -8.01 -3.11
C VAL A 741 1.98 -9.21 -4.02
N ARG A 742 2.74 -10.18 -3.52
CA ARG A 742 2.98 -11.47 -4.16
C ARG A 742 1.78 -12.42 -4.03
N SER A 743 1.04 -12.35 -2.93
CA SER A 743 -0.21 -13.09 -2.70
C SER A 743 -1.00 -12.47 -1.54
N VAL A 744 -2.31 -12.32 -1.70
CA VAL A 744 -3.26 -12.09 -0.58
C VAL A 744 -3.95 -13.40 -0.21
N ILE A 745 -4.00 -13.70 1.08
CA ILE A 745 -4.72 -14.84 1.65
C ILE A 745 -5.78 -14.29 2.60
N LEU A 746 -7.06 -14.40 2.21
CA LEU A 746 -8.20 -14.01 3.04
C LEU A 746 -8.77 -15.24 3.75
N THR A 747 -9.04 -15.13 5.05
CA THR A 747 -9.46 -16.25 5.91
C THR A 747 -10.44 -15.78 6.97
N SER A 748 -11.52 -16.54 7.20
CA SER A 748 -12.57 -16.22 8.17
C SER A 748 -13.43 -17.47 8.46
N GLY A 749 -14.20 -17.43 9.56
CA GLY A 749 -15.21 -18.44 9.89
C GLY A 749 -16.50 -18.37 9.07
N THR A 750 -16.72 -17.26 8.36
CA THR A 750 -17.94 -16.92 7.61
C THR A 750 -17.57 -16.05 6.39
N LEU A 751 -17.30 -16.69 5.25
CA LEU A 751 -17.00 -16.05 3.96
C LEU A 751 -17.95 -16.49 2.84
N SER A 752 -18.76 -17.53 3.05
CA SER A 752 -19.77 -17.95 2.08
C SER A 752 -20.93 -16.93 2.05
N PRO A 753 -21.44 -16.50 0.87
CA PRO A 753 -21.09 -16.98 -0.48
C PRO A 753 -19.80 -16.34 -1.04
N MET A 754 -18.78 -17.16 -1.25
CA MET A 754 -17.43 -16.73 -1.64
C MET A 754 -17.38 -15.90 -2.93
N THR A 755 -18.29 -16.17 -3.87
CA THR A 755 -18.35 -15.47 -5.17
C THR A 755 -18.82 -14.04 -5.05
N SER A 756 -19.73 -13.73 -4.12
CA SER A 756 -20.19 -12.37 -3.86
C SER A 756 -19.08 -11.54 -3.22
N PHE A 757 -18.44 -12.10 -2.20
CA PHE A 757 -17.32 -11.48 -1.48
C PHE A 757 -16.11 -11.20 -2.39
N ALA A 758 -15.78 -12.12 -3.30
CA ALA A 758 -14.75 -11.90 -4.32
C ALA A 758 -15.12 -10.75 -5.30
N GLY A 759 -16.42 -10.61 -5.61
CA GLY A 759 -16.95 -9.53 -6.45
C GLY A 759 -16.84 -8.15 -5.81
N GLU A 760 -17.27 -8.00 -4.55
CA GLU A 760 -17.17 -6.74 -3.79
C GLU A 760 -15.73 -6.23 -3.64
N LEU A 761 -14.77 -7.16 -3.52
CA LEU A 761 -13.32 -6.86 -3.46
C LEU A 761 -12.67 -6.68 -4.85
N GLY A 762 -13.43 -6.78 -5.94
CA GLY A 762 -12.94 -6.59 -7.31
C GLY A 762 -11.79 -7.50 -7.73
N THR A 763 -11.62 -8.64 -7.05
CA THR A 763 -10.36 -9.42 -7.09
C THR A 763 -10.63 -10.90 -7.35
N ALA A 764 -9.91 -11.46 -8.33
CA ALA A 764 -9.91 -12.90 -8.55
C ALA A 764 -9.13 -13.63 -7.43
N PHE A 765 -9.75 -14.67 -6.87
CA PHE A 765 -9.13 -15.61 -5.94
C PHE A 765 -9.12 -17.02 -6.57
N PRO A 766 -8.12 -17.38 -7.40
CA PRO A 766 -8.08 -18.67 -8.10
C PRO A 766 -8.00 -19.90 -7.17
N ILE A 767 -7.71 -19.68 -5.88
CA ILE A 767 -7.55 -20.74 -4.87
C ILE A 767 -8.60 -20.52 -3.78
N THR A 768 -9.75 -21.18 -3.93
CA THR A 768 -10.81 -21.20 -2.92
C THR A 768 -10.73 -22.44 -2.03
N LEU A 769 -11.27 -22.35 -0.81
CA LEU A 769 -11.55 -23.47 0.08
C LEU A 769 -12.79 -23.14 0.92
N GLU A 770 -13.78 -24.03 0.93
CA GLU A 770 -14.79 -24.13 1.98
C GLU A 770 -14.46 -25.40 2.78
N ALA A 771 -14.02 -25.27 4.04
CA ALA A 771 -13.61 -26.43 4.84
C ALA A 771 -14.79 -27.02 5.62
N ASN A 772 -14.99 -28.34 5.51
CA ASN A 772 -16.07 -29.07 6.19
C ASN A 772 -16.19 -28.73 7.69
N HIS A 773 -17.43 -28.51 8.15
CA HIS A 773 -17.72 -28.29 9.57
C HIS A 773 -17.26 -29.46 10.45
N VAL A 774 -16.64 -29.12 11.58
CA VAL A 774 -16.24 -30.08 12.64
C VAL A 774 -17.47 -30.65 13.37
N VAL A 775 -18.57 -29.90 13.38
CA VAL A 775 -19.85 -30.28 13.98
C VAL A 775 -20.69 -31.08 12.97
N ASN A 776 -21.22 -32.23 13.37
CA ASN A 776 -22.12 -33.02 12.54
C ASN A 776 -23.50 -32.36 12.50
N MET A 777 -23.78 -31.59 11.44
CA MET A 777 -25.02 -30.82 11.26
C MET A 777 -26.28 -31.68 11.40
N HIS A 778 -26.26 -32.94 10.94
CA HIS A 778 -27.42 -33.85 11.03
C HIS A 778 -27.69 -34.41 12.44
N LYS A 779 -26.76 -34.26 13.39
CA LYS A 779 -26.85 -34.84 14.75
C LYS A 779 -26.76 -33.82 15.89
N GLN A 780 -26.22 -32.63 15.62
CA GLN A 780 -25.83 -31.66 16.67
C GLN A 780 -26.40 -30.27 16.44
N VAL A 781 -27.04 -30.00 15.29
CA VAL A 781 -27.61 -28.70 14.96
C VAL A 781 -29.03 -28.93 14.43
N TRP A 782 -29.97 -28.08 14.85
CA TRP A 782 -31.27 -27.97 14.20
C TRP A 782 -31.41 -26.54 13.67
N LEU A 783 -31.88 -26.42 12.43
CA LEU A 783 -32.16 -25.15 11.77
C LEU A 783 -33.62 -25.17 11.31
N GLY A 784 -34.34 -24.09 11.57
CA GLY A 784 -35.72 -23.93 11.17
C GLY A 784 -36.13 -22.46 11.14
N SER A 785 -37.10 -22.14 10.29
CA SER A 785 -37.70 -20.80 10.21
C SER A 785 -39.11 -20.85 10.76
N LEU A 786 -39.45 -19.93 11.67
CA LEU A 786 -40.77 -19.82 12.27
C LEU A 786 -41.49 -18.62 11.65
N VAL A 787 -42.32 -18.89 10.65
CA VAL A 787 -43.01 -17.85 9.86
C VAL A 787 -44.22 -17.26 10.61
N GLN A 788 -44.89 -18.04 11.47
CA GLN A 788 -46.07 -17.62 12.21
C GLN A 788 -46.04 -18.04 13.69
N GLY A 789 -46.65 -17.22 14.55
CA GLY A 789 -46.73 -17.44 15.99
C GLY A 789 -48.08 -17.95 16.49
N PRO A 790 -48.12 -19.09 17.20
CA PRO A 790 -49.20 -19.38 18.15
C PRO A 790 -49.21 -18.33 19.26
N PRO A 791 -50.38 -17.91 19.80
CA PRO A 791 -51.73 -18.41 19.50
C PRO A 791 -52.52 -17.54 18.51
N LYS A 792 -51.90 -16.50 17.90
CA LYS A 792 -52.61 -15.45 17.13
C LYS A 792 -52.48 -15.55 15.60
N HIS A 793 -51.83 -16.59 15.06
CA HIS A 793 -51.53 -16.73 13.63
C HIS A 793 -50.85 -15.50 13.01
N ARG A 794 -50.03 -14.80 13.79
CA ARG A 794 -49.36 -13.59 13.30
C ARG A 794 -48.06 -13.93 12.58
N ASP A 795 -47.88 -13.36 11.39
CA ASP A 795 -46.65 -13.45 10.61
C ASP A 795 -45.48 -12.74 11.32
N PHE A 796 -44.36 -13.44 11.47
CA PHE A 796 -43.13 -12.94 12.09
C PHE A 796 -42.27 -12.10 11.13
N SER A 797 -42.89 -11.15 10.42
CA SER A 797 -42.19 -10.20 9.55
C SER A 797 -41.77 -8.93 10.31
N ALA A 798 -40.48 -8.79 10.62
CA ALA A 798 -39.94 -7.73 11.49
C ALA A 798 -39.76 -6.35 10.81
N THR A 799 -40.70 -5.92 9.97
CA THR A 799 -40.65 -4.60 9.29
C THR A 799 -40.72 -3.45 10.29
N TYR A 800 -40.24 -2.25 9.92
CA TYR A 800 -40.30 -1.07 10.80
C TYR A 800 -41.72 -0.77 11.32
N ALA A 801 -42.75 -0.98 10.49
CA ALA A 801 -44.15 -0.84 10.90
C ALA A 801 -44.54 -1.92 11.93
N ASN A 802 -44.26 -3.19 11.65
CA ASN A 802 -44.59 -4.30 12.55
C ASN A 802 -43.83 -4.23 13.89
N GLN A 803 -42.61 -3.70 13.90
CA GLN A 803 -41.85 -3.47 15.14
C GLN A 803 -42.55 -2.49 16.11
N GLN A 804 -43.41 -1.60 15.62
CA GLN A 804 -44.22 -0.68 16.46
C GLN A 804 -45.57 -1.28 16.89
N ASP A 805 -45.98 -2.42 16.34
CA ASP A 805 -47.26 -3.05 16.65
C ASP A 805 -47.16 -3.85 17.95
N LEU A 806 -47.91 -3.43 18.97
CA LEU A 806 -47.95 -4.06 20.28
C LEU A 806 -48.30 -5.56 20.20
N THR A 807 -49.13 -5.97 19.25
CA THR A 807 -49.53 -7.37 19.07
C THR A 807 -48.52 -8.20 18.28
N TYR A 808 -47.56 -7.57 17.59
CA TYR A 808 -46.34 -8.23 17.11
C TYR A 808 -45.39 -8.50 18.29
N GLN A 809 -45.15 -7.47 19.11
CA GLN A 809 -44.29 -7.53 20.29
C GLN A 809 -44.78 -8.60 21.29
N ASP A 810 -46.09 -8.66 21.54
CA ASP A 810 -46.72 -9.69 22.38
C ASP A 810 -46.49 -11.11 21.83
N ALA A 811 -46.80 -11.34 20.54
CA ALA A 811 -46.68 -12.66 19.92
C ALA A 811 -45.22 -13.17 19.85
N LEU A 812 -44.26 -12.25 19.70
CA LEU A 812 -42.83 -12.59 19.78
C LEU A 812 -42.41 -12.94 21.21
N GLY A 813 -42.98 -12.27 22.22
CA GLY A 813 -42.80 -12.61 23.63
C GLY A 813 -43.38 -13.98 23.98
N ASP A 814 -44.58 -14.30 23.49
CA ASP A 814 -45.21 -15.62 23.65
C ASP A 814 -44.34 -16.71 22.99
N LEU A 815 -43.76 -16.47 21.80
CA LEU A 815 -42.82 -17.40 21.17
C LEU A 815 -41.57 -17.64 22.03
N VAL A 816 -40.90 -16.57 22.49
CA VAL A 816 -39.67 -16.70 23.31
C VAL A 816 -39.98 -17.40 24.64
N LEU A 817 -41.12 -17.12 25.25
CA LEU A 817 -41.57 -17.80 26.48
C LEU A 817 -41.78 -19.30 26.26
N ASN A 818 -42.43 -19.69 25.16
CA ASN A 818 -42.59 -21.10 24.78
C ASN A 818 -41.23 -21.79 24.52
N LEU A 819 -40.29 -21.11 23.86
CA LEU A 819 -38.93 -21.62 23.68
C LEU A 819 -38.18 -21.77 25.01
N CYS A 820 -38.39 -20.86 25.98
CA CYS A 820 -37.80 -20.98 27.32
C CYS A 820 -38.29 -22.22 28.09
N HIS A 821 -39.52 -22.66 27.89
CA HIS A 821 -40.02 -23.92 28.46
C HIS A 821 -39.41 -25.17 27.80
N ILE A 822 -39.11 -25.13 26.49
CA ILE A 822 -38.68 -26.30 25.71
C ILE A 822 -37.15 -26.47 25.72
N VAL A 823 -36.39 -25.38 25.67
CA VAL A 823 -34.92 -25.42 25.51
C VAL A 823 -34.22 -25.55 26.88
N PRO A 824 -33.45 -26.63 27.13
CA PRO A 824 -32.72 -26.82 28.38
C PRO A 824 -31.46 -25.93 28.46
N GLY A 825 -31.14 -25.44 29.67
CA GLY A 825 -30.08 -24.45 29.87
C GLY A 825 -30.52 -23.04 29.41
N GLY A 826 -29.61 -22.29 28.79
CA GLY A 826 -29.85 -20.91 28.33
C GLY A 826 -30.38 -20.80 26.89
N VAL A 827 -31.05 -19.68 26.61
CA VAL A 827 -31.49 -19.25 25.28
C VAL A 827 -30.83 -17.91 24.99
N LEU A 828 -30.41 -17.67 23.74
CA LEU A 828 -29.80 -16.42 23.29
C LEU A 828 -30.63 -15.85 22.14
N VAL A 829 -31.13 -14.62 22.29
CA VAL A 829 -32.06 -13.97 21.35
C VAL A 829 -31.38 -12.77 20.71
N PHE A 830 -30.96 -12.90 19.46
CA PHE A 830 -30.42 -11.80 18.67
C PHE A 830 -31.57 -10.96 18.07
N LEU A 831 -31.41 -9.63 18.08
CA LEU A 831 -32.40 -8.68 17.58
C LEU A 831 -31.74 -7.63 16.67
N PRO A 832 -32.43 -7.15 15.62
CA PRO A 832 -31.83 -6.28 14.60
C PRO A 832 -31.41 -4.88 15.08
N SER A 833 -31.77 -4.44 16.29
CA SER A 833 -31.23 -3.21 16.89
C SER A 833 -31.49 -3.12 18.40
N TYR A 834 -30.62 -2.39 19.11
CA TYR A 834 -30.84 -1.99 20.51
C TYR A 834 -32.16 -1.24 20.72
N ARG A 835 -32.63 -0.47 19.72
CA ARG A 835 -33.93 0.23 19.77
C ARG A 835 -35.09 -0.76 19.79
N PHE A 836 -35.05 -1.80 18.96
CA PHE A 836 -36.11 -2.81 18.94
C PHE A 836 -36.04 -3.73 20.17
N MET A 837 -34.84 -4.07 20.65
CA MET A 837 -34.65 -4.75 21.93
C MET A 837 -35.26 -3.96 23.10
N GLN A 838 -35.05 -2.64 23.14
CA GLN A 838 -35.65 -1.79 24.17
C GLN A 838 -37.19 -1.77 24.07
N LEU A 839 -37.76 -1.62 22.86
CA LEU A 839 -39.22 -1.70 22.67
C LEU A 839 -39.82 -3.03 23.16
N LEU A 840 -39.16 -4.16 22.88
CA LEU A 840 -39.59 -5.47 23.38
C LEU A 840 -39.44 -5.59 24.90
N SER A 841 -38.31 -5.14 25.46
CA SER A 841 -38.05 -5.19 26.90
C SER A 841 -39.07 -4.36 27.70
N ASP A 842 -39.33 -3.12 27.26
CA ASP A 842 -40.30 -2.22 27.87
C ASP A 842 -41.73 -2.80 27.78
N ARG A 843 -42.08 -3.38 26.63
CA ARG A 843 -43.36 -4.05 26.41
C ARG A 843 -43.53 -5.29 27.28
N TRP A 844 -42.58 -6.23 27.26
CA TRP A 844 -42.65 -7.49 27.99
C TRP A 844 -42.60 -7.29 29.51
N THR A 845 -41.94 -6.24 29.99
CA THR A 845 -42.01 -5.82 31.39
C THR A 845 -43.43 -5.34 31.72
N THR A 846 -44.01 -4.48 30.86
CA THR A 846 -45.36 -3.92 31.04
C THR A 846 -46.48 -4.98 30.97
N THR A 847 -46.34 -6.01 30.13
CA THR A 847 -47.30 -7.13 30.04
C THR A 847 -47.06 -8.23 31.06
N GLY A 848 -46.01 -8.12 31.89
CA GLY A 848 -45.56 -9.19 32.79
C GLY A 848 -45.05 -10.44 32.06
N THR A 849 -44.77 -10.38 30.76
CA THR A 849 -44.19 -11.50 30.00
C THR A 849 -42.73 -11.74 30.42
N MET A 850 -41.97 -10.68 30.74
CA MET A 850 -40.60 -10.80 31.24
C MET A 850 -40.56 -11.61 32.55
N ALA A 851 -41.42 -11.27 33.52
CA ALA A 851 -41.53 -11.99 34.79
C ALA A 851 -41.90 -13.48 34.63
N LYS A 852 -42.64 -13.85 33.56
CA LYS A 852 -42.89 -15.26 33.22
C LYS A 852 -41.65 -15.97 32.66
N MET A 853 -40.81 -15.27 31.91
CA MET A 853 -39.52 -15.80 31.44
C MET A 853 -38.55 -15.96 32.62
N GLU A 854 -38.46 -14.94 33.48
CA GLU A 854 -37.60 -14.91 34.68
C GLU A 854 -37.90 -16.06 35.66
N ALA A 855 -39.17 -16.47 35.77
CA ALA A 855 -39.61 -17.63 36.56
C ALA A 855 -39.13 -18.99 35.99
N ILE A 856 -38.57 -19.02 34.78
CA ILE A 856 -38.08 -20.24 34.09
C ILE A 856 -36.56 -20.18 33.89
N LYS A 857 -36.01 -19.00 33.57
CA LYS A 857 -34.59 -18.74 33.33
C LYS A 857 -34.24 -17.31 33.74
N THR A 858 -33.06 -17.10 34.33
CA THR A 858 -32.55 -15.74 34.57
C THR A 858 -32.44 -14.97 33.25
N CYS A 859 -33.17 -13.86 33.14
CA CYS A 859 -33.14 -12.98 31.97
C CYS A 859 -32.01 -11.94 32.09
N PHE A 860 -31.35 -11.66 30.97
CA PHE A 860 -30.30 -10.64 30.86
C PHE A 860 -30.58 -9.81 29.60
N VAL A 861 -30.34 -8.50 29.66
CA VAL A 861 -30.53 -7.57 28.53
C VAL A 861 -29.21 -6.85 28.27
N GLU A 862 -28.78 -6.80 27.01
CA GLU A 862 -27.46 -6.27 26.65
C GLU A 862 -27.40 -4.73 26.86
N PRO A 863 -26.40 -4.20 27.60
CA PRO A 863 -26.19 -2.76 27.71
C PRO A 863 -25.73 -2.17 26.37
N ARG A 864 -26.02 -0.89 26.13
CA ARG A 864 -25.58 -0.21 24.88
C ARG A 864 -24.07 0.07 24.90
N GLY A 865 -23.28 -0.84 24.34
CA GLY A 865 -21.86 -0.66 24.04
C GLY A 865 -20.95 -1.69 24.71
N ALA A 866 -19.87 -2.06 24.01
CA ALA A 866 -18.89 -3.01 24.51
C ALA A 866 -18.02 -2.42 25.63
N GLY A 867 -17.81 -3.19 26.70
CA GLY A 867 -17.01 -2.80 27.85
C GLY A 867 -17.23 -3.73 29.05
N LYS A 868 -16.64 -3.37 30.20
CA LYS A 868 -16.64 -4.21 31.42
C LYS A 868 -18.03 -4.67 31.87
N ASP A 869 -19.04 -3.83 31.67
CA ASP A 869 -20.42 -4.09 32.10
C ASP A 869 -21.05 -5.22 31.26
N PHE A 870 -20.64 -5.34 29.98
CA PHE A 870 -21.01 -6.45 29.09
C PHE A 870 -20.20 -7.72 29.41
N ASP A 871 -18.90 -7.58 29.69
CA ASP A 871 -18.04 -8.71 30.09
C ASP A 871 -18.55 -9.38 31.38
N ALA A 872 -18.93 -8.57 32.38
CA ALA A 872 -19.52 -9.04 33.63
C ALA A 872 -20.87 -9.76 33.42
N LEU A 873 -21.77 -9.16 32.65
CA LEU A 873 -23.07 -9.77 32.29
C LEU A 873 -22.89 -11.10 31.54
N LEU A 874 -21.87 -11.21 30.67
CA LEU A 874 -21.53 -12.46 30.01
C LEU A 874 -21.06 -13.55 30.99
N ASP A 875 -20.31 -13.20 32.03
CA ASP A 875 -19.86 -14.16 33.05
C ASP A 875 -21.00 -14.56 34.01
N GLU A 876 -21.90 -13.66 34.35
CA GLU A 876 -23.14 -13.98 35.08
C GLU A 876 -24.06 -14.91 34.26
N PHE A 877 -24.23 -14.64 32.96
CA PHE A 877 -24.97 -15.50 32.04
C PHE A 877 -24.36 -16.91 31.94
N LYS A 878 -23.04 -17.03 31.77
CA LYS A 878 -22.33 -18.33 31.82
C LYS A 878 -22.59 -19.05 33.14
N THR A 879 -22.51 -18.33 34.27
CA THR A 879 -22.66 -18.89 35.61
C THR A 879 -24.08 -19.44 35.84
N SER A 880 -25.13 -18.72 35.42
CA SER A 880 -26.51 -19.21 35.51
C SER A 880 -26.76 -20.47 34.66
N ILE A 881 -26.14 -20.57 33.48
CA ILE A 881 -26.15 -21.79 32.65
C ILE A 881 -25.37 -22.95 33.31
N HIS A 882 -24.26 -22.67 33.99
CA HIS A 882 -23.52 -23.70 34.72
C HIS A 882 -24.30 -24.24 35.93
N HIS A 883 -24.96 -23.37 36.71
CA HIS A 883 -25.80 -23.80 37.84
C HIS A 883 -27.01 -24.61 37.37
N SER A 884 -27.75 -24.14 36.35
CA SER A 884 -28.90 -24.86 35.77
C SER A 884 -28.54 -26.18 35.04
N ARG A 885 -27.26 -26.53 34.94
CA ARG A 885 -26.76 -27.81 34.41
C ARG A 885 -26.23 -28.79 35.47
N GLN A 886 -26.15 -28.39 36.74
CA GLN A 886 -25.77 -29.30 37.82
C GLN A 886 -27.02 -30.01 38.38
N PRO A 887 -27.10 -31.36 38.38
CA PRO A 887 -28.37 -32.05 38.65
C PRO A 887 -28.97 -31.92 40.07
N ASN A 888 -28.18 -31.48 41.07
CA ASN A 888 -28.60 -31.40 42.47
C ASN A 888 -28.16 -30.04 43.07
N ALA A 889 -29.00 -29.02 42.97
CA ALA A 889 -28.76 -27.70 43.56
C ALA A 889 -29.97 -27.15 44.37
N THR A 890 -30.83 -28.07 44.84
CA THR A 890 -31.80 -27.93 45.94
C THR A 890 -31.95 -29.31 46.57
#